data_AF-A0A6N2W922-F1
#
_entry.id   AF-A0A6N2W922-F1
#
_cell.length_a   1.000
_cell.length_b   1.000
_cell.length_c   1.000
_cell.angle_alpha   90.00
_cell.angle_beta   90.00
_cell.angle_gamma   90.00
#
_symmetry.space_group_name_H-M   'P 1'
#
loop_
_entity.id
_entity.type
_entity.pdbx_description
1 polymer ?
#
loop_
_entity_poly.entity_id
_entity_poly.type
_entity_poly.pdbx_seq_one_letter_code
_entity_poly.pdbx_strand_id
1 'polypeptide(L)'
;MNVQQLGDLLQCKKKYEMSCVIQSKEVQQERVFRSALDQMLVSVIEKTVKKSWLKAIEQIFVVQLKDEWFDLAWQKKLMIKRYMEIIERLHGWLISYVNREILAVNRELFLRLDVICNGVEVKEITLKADLVIQMDEETVWGIFLCRKFPQVCGLNSCSVGQNAWKTVEMLSFISALQKEYPNKVIKVSYIQAVSRSDTAEFLSEFETTPGDNIITFTSKDLFAKEKNQAIDLLSHILKTKKENSCNQCRYYKEFCQSKNSYSMMPLKRKEPYLLKEPTMNQKMVIEQINYAMRVCAGPGAGKTATLVARMEYMITKGISPGKILALTFTRKAAKEIEERILHDVKPNISTIHALAFQIIRQHECILGKKNLINQTDCQKMLLQILNCSPIIKNADYQKLTGKQGLLASLLMDFSFIEKFGVAAYAEQFPKKDIATIVKIKKLYDQKVQAGGYIRFDEQISLAVWLLERFPGVQKKIQNMYQYILVDEAQDIDEMQGRFIQLLAGNANPNIAIFGDADQSVYGFRGGSNKFMMEFPQLYPEAKEISLNDNFRSSKEILDMANTLISHNKTRVEMQMMSHFSTGKKPILLSEFRVNRIGRLLHDLLEEGYAQGDIAIIARTNKELMGLGKLIDAYNMEHRDSEALRFFKPKYYLYQDTTYQTILDILCLHQGILTDDYVWYRLLSEFGISIQKKYPDKCIYESYLEERAIYPFTGEESGRYFSVSEKESELLKAVAKLYKASRLFSLPAATAISKVFEILYGERCNSEVQEILETMIHERHIVTAKELWDYMTAVKFFGDETRIYMESDSVNAIHLLTAHDSKGKEYKAVIVCAVDDFELDNLQEDRRLLYVAVTRAKERLYLTEVCKGKSMFLKEMKPHIEVRGGLRYA
;
A
#
# COMPACT_ATOMS: atom_id res chain seq x y z
N MET A 1 -33.90 -9.89 -11.10
CA MET A 1 -32.76 -9.41 -10.27
C MET A 1 -33.15 -9.56 -8.81
N ASN A 2 -32.25 -9.98 -7.91
CA ASN A 2 -32.59 -10.03 -6.49
C ASN A 2 -32.38 -8.66 -5.81
N VAL A 3 -33.04 -8.43 -4.68
CA VAL A 3 -33.00 -7.13 -3.96
C VAL A 3 -31.58 -6.73 -3.55
N GLN A 4 -30.72 -7.69 -3.18
CA GLN A 4 -29.34 -7.42 -2.78
C GLN A 4 -28.49 -6.89 -3.96
N GLN A 5 -28.62 -7.51 -5.13
CA GLN A 5 -28.01 -7.07 -6.39
C GLN A 5 -28.48 -5.66 -6.78
N LEU A 6 -29.76 -5.36 -6.56
CA LEU A 6 -30.32 -4.04 -6.83
C LEU A 6 -29.70 -2.97 -5.91
N GLY A 7 -29.45 -3.30 -4.65
CA GLY A 7 -28.72 -2.46 -3.71
C GLY A 7 -27.28 -2.17 -4.15
N ASP A 8 -26.56 -3.17 -4.68
CA ASP A 8 -25.22 -2.98 -5.25
C ASP A 8 -25.24 -2.13 -6.52
N LEU A 9 -26.23 -2.33 -7.39
CA LEU A 9 -26.40 -1.59 -8.64
C LEU A 9 -26.65 -0.10 -8.36
N LEU A 10 -27.48 0.23 -7.37
CA LEU A 10 -27.70 1.60 -6.91
C LEU A 10 -26.43 2.28 -6.43
N GLN A 11 -25.47 1.52 -5.90
CA GLN A 11 -24.20 2.08 -5.49
C GLN A 11 -23.29 2.32 -6.71
N CYS A 12 -23.10 1.31 -7.56
CA CYS A 12 -22.27 1.40 -8.74
C CYS A 12 -22.49 0.20 -9.68
N LYS A 13 -22.55 0.44 -11.00
CA LYS A 13 -22.62 -0.63 -12.02
C LYS A 13 -21.49 -1.67 -11.86
N LYS A 14 -20.25 -1.22 -11.66
CA LYS A 14 -19.10 -2.12 -11.51
C LYS A 14 -19.21 -3.01 -10.27
N LYS A 15 -19.73 -2.46 -9.17
CA LYS A 15 -19.98 -3.21 -7.93
C LYS A 15 -21.00 -4.32 -8.16
N TYR A 16 -22.09 -4.01 -8.87
CA TYR A 16 -23.11 -4.99 -9.28
C TYR A 16 -22.54 -6.08 -10.20
N GLU A 17 -21.80 -5.71 -11.25
CA GLU A 17 -21.15 -6.68 -12.14
C GLU A 17 -20.28 -7.65 -11.34
N MET A 18 -19.54 -7.14 -10.37
CA MET A 18 -18.68 -7.95 -9.53
C MET A 18 -19.44 -8.81 -8.53
N SER A 19 -20.51 -8.31 -7.89
CA SER A 19 -21.31 -9.14 -6.99
C SER A 19 -22.11 -10.24 -7.70
N CYS A 20 -22.33 -10.10 -9.02
CA CYS A 20 -22.87 -11.17 -9.85
C CYS A 20 -21.85 -12.28 -10.14
N VAL A 21 -20.55 -11.97 -10.09
CA VAL A 21 -19.48 -12.87 -10.55
C VAL A 21 -18.66 -13.44 -9.39
N ILE A 22 -18.37 -12.64 -8.36
CA ILE A 22 -17.46 -12.98 -7.26
C ILE A 22 -18.22 -13.48 -6.05
N GLN A 23 -17.89 -14.68 -5.59
CA GLN A 23 -18.29 -15.24 -4.30
C GLN A 23 -17.34 -14.76 -3.21
N SER A 24 -17.55 -13.57 -2.62
CA SER A 24 -16.65 -13.08 -1.57
C SER A 24 -16.70 -13.93 -0.30
N LYS A 25 -15.64 -13.89 0.51
CA LYS A 25 -15.61 -14.52 1.84
C LYS A 25 -16.82 -14.11 2.69
N GLU A 26 -17.16 -12.83 2.69
CA GLU A 26 -18.30 -12.31 3.47
C GLU A 26 -19.63 -12.83 2.93
N VAL A 27 -19.79 -12.90 1.60
CA VAL A 27 -20.98 -13.48 0.96
C VAL A 27 -21.10 -14.96 1.29
N GLN A 28 -20.00 -15.71 1.23
CA GLN A 28 -19.96 -17.14 1.58
C GLN A 28 -20.31 -17.32 3.07
N GLN A 29 -19.71 -16.55 3.98
CA GLN A 29 -20.04 -16.60 5.41
C GLN A 29 -21.52 -16.27 5.70
N GLU A 30 -22.08 -15.28 5.01
CA GLU A 30 -23.49 -14.92 5.15
C GLU A 30 -24.40 -16.03 4.62
N ARG A 31 -24.03 -16.72 3.53
CA ARG A 31 -24.75 -17.92 3.03
C ARG A 31 -24.74 -19.07 4.04
N VAL A 32 -23.61 -19.32 4.71
CA VAL A 32 -23.53 -20.33 5.77
C VAL A 32 -24.43 -19.96 6.93
N PHE A 33 -24.40 -18.70 7.38
CA PHE A 33 -25.29 -18.21 8.43
C PHE A 33 -26.76 -18.28 8.02
N ARG A 34 -27.06 -17.98 6.75
CA ARG A 34 -28.40 -18.09 6.19
C ARG A 34 -28.92 -19.53 6.19
N SER A 35 -28.07 -20.50 5.86
CA SER A 35 -28.41 -21.92 5.93
C SER A 35 -28.76 -22.34 7.37
N ALA A 36 -28.04 -21.79 8.35
CA ALA A 36 -28.36 -21.99 9.76
C ALA A 36 -29.69 -21.32 10.18
N LEU A 37 -30.01 -20.13 9.67
CA LEU A 37 -31.32 -19.50 9.89
C LEU A 37 -32.46 -20.30 9.27
N ASP A 38 -32.29 -20.80 8.05
CA ASP A 38 -33.29 -21.63 7.38
C ASP A 38 -33.53 -22.93 8.19
N GLN A 39 -32.47 -23.55 8.72
CA GLN A 39 -32.58 -24.72 9.62
C GLN A 39 -33.26 -24.38 10.96
N MET A 40 -33.02 -23.19 11.51
CA MET A 40 -33.70 -22.70 12.72
C MET A 40 -35.20 -22.46 12.47
N LEU A 41 -35.59 -21.96 11.28
CA LEU A 41 -37.00 -21.76 10.95
C LEU A 41 -37.77 -23.09 10.90
N VAL A 42 -37.15 -24.15 10.38
CA VAL A 42 -37.73 -25.51 10.42
C VAL A 42 -38.07 -25.93 11.86
N SER A 43 -37.18 -25.65 12.83
CA SER A 43 -37.46 -26.00 14.23
C SER A 43 -38.59 -25.20 14.85
N VAL A 44 -38.77 -23.94 14.44
CA VAL A 44 -39.89 -23.10 14.89
C VAL A 44 -41.23 -23.67 14.43
N ILE A 45 -41.29 -24.23 13.21
CA ILE A 45 -42.51 -24.79 12.62
C ILE A 45 -42.83 -26.17 13.21
N GLU A 46 -41.84 -27.05 13.20
CA GLU A 46 -42.02 -28.45 13.61
C GLU A 46 -42.00 -28.64 15.13
N LYS A 47 -41.73 -27.58 15.90
CA LYS A 47 -41.61 -27.58 17.36
C LYS A 47 -40.64 -28.68 17.85
N THR A 48 -39.55 -28.88 17.13
CA THR A 48 -38.59 -29.95 17.39
C THR A 48 -37.81 -29.73 18.69
N VAL A 49 -37.32 -30.82 19.29
CA VAL A 49 -36.54 -30.77 20.53
C VAL A 49 -35.28 -29.94 20.34
N LYS A 50 -35.08 -28.94 21.21
CA LYS A 50 -33.98 -27.95 21.15
C LYS A 50 -32.60 -28.53 20.82
N LYS A 51 -32.26 -29.65 21.46
CA LYS A 51 -30.97 -30.33 21.30
C LYS A 51 -30.73 -30.85 19.87
N SER A 52 -31.79 -31.23 19.14
CA SER A 52 -31.70 -31.81 17.81
C SER A 52 -31.29 -30.78 16.76
N TRP A 53 -32.02 -29.65 16.70
CA TRP A 53 -31.77 -28.63 15.69
C TRP A 53 -30.50 -27.82 15.98
N LEU A 54 -30.13 -27.61 17.25
CA LEU A 54 -28.84 -26.99 17.59
C LEU A 54 -27.66 -27.81 17.07
N LYS A 55 -27.73 -29.15 17.16
CA LYS A 55 -26.67 -30.03 16.63
C LYS A 55 -26.59 -29.96 15.10
N ALA A 56 -27.74 -29.89 14.42
CA ALA A 56 -27.77 -29.73 12.96
C ALA A 56 -27.13 -28.40 12.52
N ILE A 57 -27.44 -27.30 13.22
CA ILE A 57 -26.85 -25.98 12.95
C ILE A 57 -25.34 -25.97 13.24
N GLU A 58 -24.90 -26.57 14.35
CA GLU A 58 -23.48 -26.69 14.66
C GLU A 58 -22.74 -27.44 13.55
N GLN A 59 -23.31 -28.53 13.02
CA GLN A 59 -22.75 -29.27 11.89
C GLN A 59 -22.66 -28.41 10.61
N ILE A 60 -23.68 -27.60 10.31
CA ILE A 60 -23.64 -26.64 9.19
C ILE A 60 -22.43 -25.73 9.35
N PHE A 61 -22.23 -25.12 10.53
CA PHE A 61 -21.10 -24.23 10.75
C PHE A 61 -19.75 -24.93 10.71
N VAL A 62 -19.61 -26.12 11.31
CA VAL A 62 -18.34 -26.87 11.33
C VAL A 62 -17.91 -27.27 9.91
N VAL A 63 -18.84 -27.72 9.08
CA VAL A 63 -18.59 -28.23 7.73
C VAL A 63 -18.42 -27.09 6.72
N GLN A 64 -19.28 -26.06 6.78
CA GLN A 64 -19.32 -25.05 5.72
C GLN A 64 -18.45 -23.81 6.01
N LEU A 65 -18.11 -23.52 7.28
CA LEU A 65 -17.10 -22.49 7.57
C LEU A 65 -15.71 -23.03 7.24
N LYS A 66 -15.04 -22.43 6.27
CA LYS A 66 -13.69 -22.86 5.83
C LYS A 66 -12.62 -22.37 6.80
N ASP A 67 -11.60 -23.19 7.09
CA ASP A 67 -10.54 -22.83 8.03
C ASP A 67 -9.68 -21.66 7.51
N GLU A 68 -9.48 -21.59 6.20
CA GLU A 68 -8.83 -20.51 5.46
C GLU A 68 -9.53 -19.13 5.59
N TRP A 69 -10.73 -19.07 6.18
CA TRP A 69 -11.39 -17.81 6.53
C TRP A 69 -10.89 -17.19 7.83
N PHE A 70 -9.98 -17.85 8.55
CA PHE A 70 -9.53 -17.43 9.86
C PHE A 70 -8.01 -17.33 9.90
N ASP A 71 -7.50 -16.21 10.41
CA ASP A 71 -6.06 -15.98 10.54
C ASP A 71 -5.47 -16.77 11.72
N LEU A 72 -6.31 -17.08 12.71
CA LEU A 72 -5.96 -17.86 13.89
C LEU A 72 -6.85 -19.11 14.02
N ALA A 73 -6.23 -20.25 14.32
CA ALA A 73 -6.92 -21.56 14.33
C ALA A 73 -8.11 -21.62 15.29
N TRP A 74 -8.05 -20.86 16.39
CA TRP A 74 -9.13 -20.83 17.39
C TRP A 74 -10.29 -19.89 17.02
N GLN A 75 -10.14 -18.98 16.05
CA GLN A 75 -11.18 -18.02 15.69
C GLN A 75 -12.43 -18.70 15.13
N LYS A 76 -12.26 -19.78 14.34
CA LYS A 76 -13.40 -20.56 13.83
C LYS A 76 -14.25 -21.07 14.97
N LYS A 77 -13.64 -21.72 15.96
CA LYS A 77 -14.34 -22.28 17.12
C LYS A 77 -15.07 -21.18 17.92
N LEU A 78 -14.44 -20.02 18.11
CA LEU A 78 -15.05 -18.89 18.79
C LEU A 78 -16.24 -18.32 18.01
N MET A 79 -16.10 -18.20 16.68
CA MET A 79 -17.16 -17.74 15.79
C MET A 79 -18.35 -18.70 15.81
N ILE A 80 -18.11 -20.01 15.72
CA ILE A 80 -19.17 -21.03 15.81
C ILE A 80 -19.92 -20.88 17.14
N LYS A 81 -19.19 -20.84 18.27
CA LYS A 81 -19.80 -20.65 19.59
C LYS A 81 -20.69 -19.40 19.61
N ARG A 82 -20.16 -18.28 19.11
CA ARG A 82 -20.90 -17.01 19.09
C ARG A 82 -22.13 -17.06 18.17
N TYR A 83 -22.04 -17.69 17.00
CA TYR A 83 -23.15 -17.83 16.08
C TYR A 83 -24.25 -18.72 16.65
N MET A 84 -23.89 -19.78 17.37
CA MET A 84 -24.84 -20.62 18.10
C MET A 84 -25.61 -19.80 19.14
N GLU A 85 -24.91 -19.01 19.97
CA GLU A 85 -25.54 -18.15 20.98
C GLU A 85 -26.49 -17.11 20.34
N ILE A 86 -26.10 -16.51 19.22
CA ILE A 86 -26.92 -15.54 18.46
C ILE A 86 -28.20 -16.21 17.94
N ILE A 87 -28.08 -17.38 17.33
CA ILE A 87 -29.23 -18.12 16.78
C ILE A 87 -30.16 -18.57 17.91
N GLU A 88 -29.62 -19.05 19.01
CA GLU A 88 -30.41 -19.47 20.16
C GLU A 88 -31.20 -18.31 20.77
N ARG A 89 -30.59 -17.12 20.89
CA ARG A 89 -31.28 -15.89 21.33
C ARG A 89 -32.41 -15.51 20.37
N LEU A 90 -32.14 -15.49 19.07
CA LEU A 90 -33.14 -15.15 18.04
C LEU A 90 -34.30 -16.14 18.04
N HIS A 91 -34.01 -17.44 18.13
CA HIS A 91 -35.01 -18.49 18.22
C HIS A 91 -35.89 -18.34 19.47
N GLY A 92 -35.28 -18.11 20.64
CA GLY A 92 -36.01 -17.87 21.89
C GLY A 92 -36.96 -16.68 21.81
N TRP A 93 -36.51 -15.60 21.18
CA TRP A 93 -37.36 -14.45 20.88
C TRP A 93 -38.48 -14.81 19.90
N LEU A 94 -38.18 -15.42 18.75
CA LEU A 94 -39.16 -15.77 17.71
C LEU A 94 -40.30 -16.63 18.25
N ILE A 95 -40.02 -17.69 19.02
CA ILE A 95 -41.06 -18.59 19.55
C ILE A 95 -42.07 -17.85 20.42
N SER A 96 -41.66 -16.78 21.12
CA SER A 96 -42.59 -15.98 21.94
C SER A 96 -43.68 -15.27 21.12
N TYR A 97 -43.48 -15.11 19.80
CA TYR A 97 -44.42 -14.47 18.89
C TYR A 97 -45.12 -15.43 17.92
N VAL A 98 -44.63 -16.67 17.77
CA VAL A 98 -45.11 -17.66 16.76
C VAL A 98 -46.28 -18.51 17.28
N ASN A 99 -47.03 -18.04 18.28
CA ASN A 99 -48.31 -18.66 18.69
C ASN A 99 -49.47 -18.39 17.70
N ARG A 100 -49.19 -17.82 16.53
CA ARG A 100 -50.16 -17.41 15.51
C ARG A 100 -50.06 -18.29 14.26
N GLU A 101 -51.07 -18.22 13.39
CA GLU A 101 -51.11 -19.00 12.15
C GLU A 101 -50.00 -18.57 11.19
N ILE A 102 -49.11 -19.52 10.84
CA ILE A 102 -48.04 -19.32 9.85
C ILE A 102 -48.62 -19.61 8.48
N LEU A 103 -48.74 -18.57 7.64
CA LEU A 103 -49.28 -18.68 6.28
C LEU A 103 -48.26 -19.24 5.30
N ALA A 104 -46.99 -18.85 5.45
CA ALA A 104 -45.91 -19.34 4.60
C ALA A 104 -44.54 -19.22 5.27
N VAL A 105 -43.60 -20.05 4.83
CA VAL A 105 -42.20 -20.08 5.27
C VAL A 105 -41.36 -20.05 4.02
N ASN A 106 -40.29 -19.24 4.01
CA ASN A 106 -39.38 -19.15 2.87
C ASN A 106 -40.09 -18.84 1.54
N ARG A 107 -41.12 -17.99 1.57
CA ARG A 107 -41.97 -17.64 0.43
C ARG A 107 -41.23 -16.76 -0.56
N GLU A 108 -41.08 -17.21 -1.80
CA GLU A 108 -40.58 -16.38 -2.89
C GLU A 108 -41.64 -15.39 -3.37
N LEU A 109 -41.22 -14.14 -3.56
CA LEU A 109 -42.07 -13.02 -3.92
C LEU A 109 -41.48 -12.31 -5.15
N PHE A 110 -42.36 -11.91 -6.06
CA PHE A 110 -41.99 -11.35 -7.36
C PHE A 110 -42.66 -10.00 -7.58
N LEU A 111 -41.87 -8.98 -7.90
CA LEU A 111 -42.34 -7.63 -8.21
C LEU A 111 -41.86 -7.22 -9.59
N ARG A 112 -42.80 -7.08 -10.54
CA ARG A 112 -42.49 -6.55 -11.88
C ARG A 112 -42.32 -5.04 -11.81
N LEU A 113 -41.24 -4.56 -12.39
CA LEU A 113 -40.85 -3.15 -12.39
C LEU A 113 -40.01 -2.89 -13.64
N ASP A 114 -40.44 -2.03 -14.56
CA ASP A 114 -39.67 -1.67 -15.77
C ASP A 114 -38.94 -0.34 -15.56
N VAL A 115 -37.67 -0.40 -15.15
CA VAL A 115 -36.83 0.77 -14.89
C VAL A 115 -35.38 0.54 -15.33
N ILE A 116 -34.75 1.55 -15.92
CA ILE A 116 -33.31 1.55 -16.20
C ILE A 116 -32.59 2.21 -15.02
N CYS A 117 -31.75 1.44 -14.31
CA CYS A 117 -30.94 1.91 -13.20
C CYS A 117 -29.45 1.78 -13.54
N ASN A 118 -28.70 2.89 -13.52
CA ASN A 118 -27.27 2.92 -13.86
C ASN A 118 -26.91 2.21 -15.19
N GLY A 119 -27.81 2.29 -16.18
CA GLY A 119 -27.63 1.67 -17.51
C GLY A 119 -27.89 0.16 -17.56
N VAL A 120 -28.51 -0.41 -16.54
CA VAL A 120 -28.99 -1.81 -16.49
C VAL A 120 -30.52 -1.80 -16.44
N GLU A 121 -31.15 -2.58 -17.31
CA GLU A 121 -32.61 -2.75 -17.33
C GLU A 121 -33.03 -3.70 -16.20
N VAL A 122 -33.88 -3.20 -15.30
CA VAL A 122 -34.53 -3.98 -14.24
C VAL A 122 -35.97 -4.20 -14.70
N LYS A 123 -36.39 -5.46 -14.87
CA LYS A 123 -37.77 -5.86 -15.25
C LYS A 123 -38.55 -6.51 -14.12
N GLU A 124 -37.83 -7.22 -13.25
CA GLU A 124 -38.42 -7.97 -12.15
C GLU A 124 -37.44 -8.04 -10.96
N ILE A 125 -37.98 -7.80 -9.78
CA ILE A 125 -37.31 -7.90 -8.50
C ILE A 125 -37.81 -9.16 -7.80
N THR A 126 -36.86 -9.98 -7.35
CA THR A 126 -37.08 -11.23 -6.61
C THR A 126 -36.63 -11.05 -5.17
N LEU A 127 -37.46 -11.49 -4.24
CA LEU A 127 -37.19 -11.46 -2.80
C LEU A 127 -37.82 -12.67 -2.10
N LYS A 128 -37.31 -13.00 -0.91
CA LYS A 128 -37.75 -14.16 -0.12
C LYS A 128 -38.25 -13.67 1.24
N ALA A 129 -39.51 -13.96 1.58
CA ALA A 129 -40.03 -13.76 2.91
C ALA A 129 -39.69 -14.98 3.78
N ASP A 130 -38.99 -14.77 4.89
CA ASP A 130 -38.63 -15.85 5.82
C ASP A 130 -39.87 -16.48 6.45
N LEU A 131 -40.77 -15.62 6.93
CA LEU A 131 -42.04 -16.01 7.51
C LEU A 131 -43.13 -15.04 7.05
N VAL A 132 -44.31 -15.57 6.80
CA VAL A 132 -45.54 -14.81 6.62
C VAL A 132 -46.54 -15.32 7.66
N ILE A 133 -46.96 -14.45 8.57
CA ILE A 133 -47.79 -14.79 9.72
C ILE A 133 -49.09 -14.01 9.63
N GLN A 134 -50.22 -14.69 9.87
CA GLN A 134 -51.50 -14.02 10.04
C GLN A 134 -51.59 -13.49 11.47
N MET A 135 -51.69 -12.17 11.63
CA MET A 135 -51.78 -11.55 12.94
C MET A 135 -53.21 -11.57 13.46
N ASP A 136 -54.16 -11.19 12.61
CA ASP A 136 -55.60 -11.13 12.85
C ASP A 136 -56.35 -11.24 11.51
N GLU A 137 -57.67 -11.03 11.49
CA GLU A 137 -58.45 -11.10 10.25
C GLU A 137 -58.09 -10.02 9.23
N GLU A 138 -57.45 -8.91 9.61
CA GLU A 138 -57.15 -7.81 8.69
C GLU A 138 -55.67 -7.65 8.38
N THR A 139 -54.77 -8.25 9.17
CA THR A 139 -53.34 -7.94 9.15
C THR A 139 -52.47 -9.16 8.86
N VAL A 140 -51.60 -9.02 7.86
CA VAL A 140 -50.57 -10.00 7.51
C VAL A 140 -49.19 -9.43 7.85
N TRP A 141 -48.35 -10.23 8.50
CA TRP A 141 -47.01 -9.86 8.91
C TRP A 141 -45.95 -10.65 8.13
N GLY A 142 -45.22 -9.97 7.25
CA GLY A 142 -44.05 -10.50 6.57
C GLY A 142 -42.77 -10.22 7.38
N ILE A 143 -41.94 -11.23 7.55
CA ILE A 143 -40.67 -11.14 8.28
C ILE A 143 -39.52 -11.49 7.34
N PHE A 144 -38.45 -10.72 7.41
CA PHE A 144 -37.16 -11.01 6.79
C PHE A 144 -36.08 -11.10 7.86
N LEU A 145 -35.34 -12.20 7.89
CA LEU A 145 -34.27 -12.49 8.82
C LEU A 145 -32.90 -12.31 8.16
N CYS A 146 -32.01 -11.60 8.83
CA CYS A 146 -30.62 -11.41 8.43
C CYS A 146 -29.68 -11.50 9.64
N ARG A 147 -28.38 -11.71 9.42
CA ARG A 147 -27.42 -11.64 10.52
C ARG A 147 -27.21 -10.20 10.98
N LYS A 148 -27.02 -9.29 10.03
CA LYS A 148 -26.83 -7.85 10.23
C LYS A 148 -27.64 -7.09 9.18
N PHE A 149 -28.13 -5.91 9.54
CA PHE A 149 -28.78 -5.04 8.57
C PHE A 149 -27.86 -4.69 7.40
N PRO A 150 -28.38 -4.64 6.16
CA PRO A 150 -27.69 -4.04 5.04
C PRO A 150 -27.23 -2.62 5.41
N GLN A 151 -26.04 -2.22 4.95
CA GLN A 151 -25.40 -0.96 5.33
C GLN A 151 -26.30 0.27 5.12
N VAL A 152 -27.17 0.23 4.10
CA VAL A 152 -28.15 1.28 3.78
C VAL A 152 -29.24 1.40 4.85
N CYS A 153 -29.78 0.28 5.33
CA CYS A 153 -30.73 0.23 6.44
C CYS A 153 -30.06 0.68 7.75
N GLY A 154 -28.83 0.24 7.98
CA GLY A 154 -28.02 0.59 9.15
C GLY A 154 -27.76 2.09 9.28
N LEU A 155 -27.28 2.76 8.22
CA LEU A 155 -27.00 4.21 8.24
C LEU A 155 -28.25 5.05 8.50
N ASN A 156 -29.38 4.71 7.86
CA ASN A 156 -30.63 5.48 7.98
C ASN A 156 -31.35 5.24 9.32
N SER A 157 -31.14 4.09 9.95
CA SER A 157 -31.70 3.80 11.29
C SER A 157 -30.96 4.51 12.44
N CYS A 158 -29.74 5.04 12.21
CA CYS A 158 -28.97 5.79 13.22
C CYS A 158 -29.40 7.27 13.33
N SER A 159 -30.05 7.82 12.33
CA SER A 159 -30.63 9.16 12.38
C SER A 159 -32.01 9.09 13.02
N VAL A 160 -32.09 9.48 14.30
CA VAL A 160 -33.35 9.63 15.05
C VAL A 160 -34.35 10.41 14.18
N GLY A 161 -35.36 9.71 13.65
CA GLY A 161 -36.48 10.32 12.93
C GLY A 161 -36.50 10.27 11.39
N GLN A 162 -35.61 9.58 10.65
CA GLN A 162 -35.70 9.54 9.17
C GLN A 162 -35.74 8.14 8.52
N ASN A 163 -36.82 7.89 7.76
CA ASN A 163 -36.90 7.13 6.50
C ASN A 163 -36.22 5.74 6.36
N ALA A 164 -35.92 5.00 7.43
CA ALA A 164 -35.39 3.61 7.33
C ALA A 164 -36.30 2.65 6.53
N TRP A 165 -37.60 2.96 6.44
CA TRP A 165 -38.60 2.27 5.63
C TRP A 165 -38.54 2.61 4.12
N LYS A 166 -37.84 3.69 3.71
CA LYS A 166 -37.65 4.08 2.29
C LYS A 166 -36.55 3.31 1.57
N THR A 167 -36.14 2.18 2.12
CA THR A 167 -35.12 1.32 1.52
C THR A 167 -35.74 0.49 0.39
N VAL A 168 -34.94 0.16 -0.61
CA VAL A 168 -35.41 -0.65 -1.76
C VAL A 168 -35.88 -2.01 -1.29
N GLU A 169 -35.21 -2.55 -0.27
CA GLU A 169 -35.56 -3.77 0.44
C GLU A 169 -36.98 -3.72 1.01
N MET A 170 -37.27 -2.72 1.85
CA MET A 170 -38.57 -2.60 2.53
C MET A 170 -39.70 -2.27 1.56
N LEU A 171 -39.47 -1.37 0.59
CA LEU A 171 -40.46 -0.99 -0.42
C LEU A 171 -40.79 -2.14 -1.37
N SER A 172 -39.79 -2.91 -1.79
CA SER A 172 -40.01 -4.11 -2.62
C SER A 172 -40.77 -5.17 -1.82
N PHE A 173 -40.43 -5.36 -0.55
CA PHE A 173 -41.06 -6.37 0.30
C PHE A 173 -42.53 -6.06 0.58
N ILE A 174 -42.85 -4.83 0.99
CA ILE A 174 -44.23 -4.44 1.25
C ILE A 174 -45.07 -4.45 -0.03
N SER A 175 -44.52 -4.01 -1.17
CA SER A 175 -45.23 -4.00 -2.45
C SER A 175 -45.56 -5.40 -2.94
N ALA A 176 -44.62 -6.35 -2.78
CA ALA A 176 -44.84 -7.72 -3.22
C ALA A 176 -45.88 -8.44 -2.35
N LEU A 177 -45.85 -8.26 -1.03
CA LEU A 177 -46.88 -8.81 -0.12
C LEU A 177 -48.24 -8.15 -0.30
N GLN A 178 -48.29 -6.83 -0.53
CA GLN A 178 -49.55 -6.13 -0.80
C GLN A 178 -50.21 -6.64 -2.09
N LYS A 179 -49.42 -7.08 -3.08
CA LYS A 179 -49.94 -7.71 -4.31
C LYS A 179 -50.52 -9.10 -4.05
N GLU A 180 -49.90 -9.88 -3.17
CA GLU A 180 -50.36 -11.23 -2.83
C GLU A 180 -51.58 -11.20 -1.88
N TYR A 181 -51.65 -10.20 -1.01
CA TYR A 181 -52.73 -10.00 -0.02
C TYR A 181 -53.36 -8.59 -0.14
N PRO A 182 -54.09 -8.30 -1.24
CA PRO A 182 -54.54 -6.94 -1.58
C PRO A 182 -55.50 -6.31 -0.57
N ASN A 183 -56.31 -7.12 0.12
CA ASN A 183 -57.34 -6.66 1.07
C ASN A 183 -56.88 -6.69 2.53
N LYS A 184 -55.58 -6.89 2.79
CA LYS A 184 -55.00 -6.95 4.14
C LYS A 184 -54.08 -5.76 4.39
N VAL A 185 -53.97 -5.36 5.64
CA VAL A 185 -52.94 -4.45 6.14
C VAL A 185 -51.64 -5.22 6.23
N ILE A 186 -50.62 -4.77 5.50
CA ILE A 186 -49.33 -5.45 5.45
C ILE A 186 -48.41 -4.81 6.47
N LYS A 187 -47.93 -5.61 7.42
CA LYS A 187 -46.82 -5.29 8.30
C LYS A 187 -45.59 -6.01 7.76
N VAL A 188 -44.47 -5.32 7.60
CA VAL A 188 -43.17 -5.93 7.28
C VAL A 188 -42.17 -5.62 8.37
N SER A 189 -41.41 -6.63 8.80
CA SER A 189 -40.31 -6.45 9.74
C SER A 189 -39.02 -7.03 9.17
N TYR A 190 -37.97 -6.22 9.19
CA TYR A 190 -36.60 -6.65 8.94
C TYR A 190 -35.94 -6.87 10.29
N ILE A 191 -35.44 -8.08 10.52
CA ILE A 191 -34.92 -8.50 11.82
C ILE A 191 -33.47 -8.94 11.65
N GLN A 192 -32.57 -8.29 12.38
CA GLN A 192 -31.16 -8.70 12.46
C GLN A 192 -30.89 -9.52 13.71
N ALA A 193 -30.19 -10.64 13.54
CA ALA A 193 -29.86 -11.56 14.64
C ALA A 193 -28.86 -10.95 15.63
N VAL A 194 -27.96 -10.07 15.16
CA VAL A 194 -26.93 -9.40 15.96
C VAL A 194 -27.43 -8.02 16.39
N SER A 195 -27.28 -7.68 17.68
CA SER A 195 -27.58 -6.36 18.24
C SER A 195 -26.34 -5.45 18.17
N ARG A 196 -26.54 -4.13 18.15
CA ARG A 196 -25.46 -3.14 18.29
C ARG A 196 -24.87 -3.09 19.70
N SER A 197 -25.65 -3.52 20.69
CA SER A 197 -25.26 -3.60 22.10
C SER A 197 -24.49 -4.88 22.43
N ASP A 198 -24.36 -5.81 21.47
CA ASP A 198 -23.58 -7.02 21.63
C ASP A 198 -22.08 -6.72 21.77
N THR A 199 -21.44 -7.28 22.79
CA THR A 199 -19.98 -7.21 23.00
C THR A 199 -19.35 -8.59 22.84
N ALA A 200 -18.01 -8.68 22.78
CA ALA A 200 -17.33 -9.97 22.66
C ALA A 200 -17.66 -10.95 23.81
N GLU A 201 -17.98 -10.42 24.99
CA GLU A 201 -18.24 -11.21 26.21
C GLU A 201 -19.73 -11.37 26.51
N PHE A 202 -20.58 -10.52 25.94
CA PHE A 202 -21.99 -10.44 26.31
C PHE A 202 -22.91 -10.28 25.08
N LEU A 203 -24.05 -10.96 25.12
CA LEU A 203 -25.16 -10.75 24.18
C LEU A 203 -26.28 -10.05 24.95
N SER A 204 -26.72 -8.89 24.46
CA SER A 204 -27.87 -8.20 25.06
C SER A 204 -29.16 -9.01 24.90
N GLU A 205 -30.20 -8.65 25.65
CA GLU A 205 -31.54 -9.12 25.34
C GLU A 205 -31.94 -8.68 23.93
N PHE A 206 -32.87 -9.40 23.30
CA PHE A 206 -33.29 -9.12 21.93
C PHE A 206 -34.23 -7.90 21.91
N GLU A 207 -33.91 -6.89 21.09
CA GLU A 207 -34.63 -5.62 20.98
C GLU A 207 -34.67 -4.81 22.30
N THR A 208 -33.54 -4.68 23.00
CA THR A 208 -33.45 -3.81 24.20
C THR A 208 -33.72 -2.33 23.92
N THR A 209 -33.42 -1.88 22.70
CA THR A 209 -33.64 -0.49 22.26
C THR A 209 -34.40 -0.54 20.94
N PRO A 210 -35.50 0.23 20.78
CA PRO A 210 -36.27 0.23 19.54
C PRO A 210 -35.40 0.56 18.32
N GLY A 211 -35.46 -0.29 17.28
CA GLY A 211 -34.68 -0.11 16.06
C GLY A 211 -33.28 -0.74 16.10
N ASP A 212 -32.93 -1.42 17.19
CA ASP A 212 -31.65 -2.12 17.32
C ASP A 212 -31.66 -3.43 16.53
N ASN A 213 -32.54 -4.38 16.85
CA ASN A 213 -32.66 -5.64 16.12
C ASN A 213 -33.78 -5.62 15.08
N ILE A 214 -34.80 -4.79 15.25
CA ILE A 214 -36.04 -4.84 14.47
C ILE A 214 -36.33 -3.49 13.84
N ILE A 215 -36.50 -3.47 12.52
CA ILE A 215 -37.09 -2.36 11.80
C ILE A 215 -38.45 -2.82 11.30
N THR A 216 -39.52 -2.15 11.72
CA THR A 216 -40.89 -2.48 11.32
C THR A 216 -41.51 -1.35 10.52
N PHE A 217 -42.31 -1.72 9.53
CA PHE A 217 -43.05 -0.80 8.69
C PHE A 217 -44.43 -1.36 8.34
N THR A 218 -45.46 -0.52 8.28
CA THR A 218 -46.82 -0.96 7.91
C THR A 218 -47.32 -0.24 6.66
N SER A 219 -48.23 -0.87 5.93
CA SER A 219 -48.82 -0.25 4.72
C SER A 219 -49.61 1.00 5.07
N LYS A 220 -50.20 1.06 6.28
CA LYS A 220 -50.87 2.26 6.82
C LYS A 220 -49.91 3.46 6.96
N ASP A 221 -48.66 3.23 7.39
CA ASP A 221 -47.65 4.28 7.52
C ASP A 221 -47.26 4.91 6.17
N LEU A 222 -47.28 4.12 5.09
CA LEU A 222 -46.97 4.55 3.74
C LEU A 222 -48.03 5.54 3.22
N PHE A 223 -49.31 5.17 3.31
CA PHE A 223 -50.43 5.97 2.79
C PHE A 223 -50.71 7.24 3.60
N ALA A 224 -50.35 7.26 4.89
CA ALA A 224 -50.52 8.45 5.74
C ALA A 224 -49.45 9.54 5.50
N LYS A 225 -48.30 9.19 4.90
CA LYS A 225 -47.13 10.09 4.78
C LYS A 225 -46.78 10.45 3.33
N GLU A 226 -47.15 9.66 2.33
CA GLU A 226 -46.91 9.94 0.91
C GLU A 226 -48.15 9.59 0.06
N LYS A 227 -48.51 10.44 -0.91
CA LYS A 227 -49.69 10.25 -1.79
C LYS A 227 -49.49 9.16 -2.88
N ASN A 228 -48.29 8.58 -2.99
CA ASN A 228 -47.91 7.65 -4.06
C ASN A 228 -47.87 6.21 -3.56
N GLN A 229 -48.09 5.22 -4.45
CA GLN A 229 -47.95 3.81 -4.11
C GLN A 229 -46.46 3.46 -3.88
N ALA A 230 -46.14 2.47 -3.04
CA ALA A 230 -44.74 2.11 -2.72
C ALA A 230 -43.88 1.81 -3.97
N ILE A 231 -44.53 1.31 -5.03
CA ILE A 231 -43.93 1.03 -6.34
C ILE A 231 -43.45 2.32 -7.04
N ASP A 232 -44.16 3.43 -6.89
CA ASP A 232 -43.78 4.72 -7.50
C ASP A 232 -42.54 5.31 -6.82
N LEU A 233 -42.51 5.25 -5.48
CA LEU A 233 -41.35 5.67 -4.71
C LEU A 233 -40.12 4.81 -5.03
N LEU A 234 -40.31 3.49 -5.12
CA LEU A 234 -39.27 2.55 -5.55
C LEU A 234 -38.75 2.92 -6.94
N SER A 235 -39.64 3.17 -7.91
CA SER A 235 -39.28 3.60 -9.27
C SER A 235 -38.49 4.91 -9.28
N HIS A 236 -38.89 5.89 -8.46
CA HIS A 236 -38.20 7.17 -8.34
C HIS A 236 -36.78 6.99 -7.78
N ILE A 237 -36.61 6.18 -6.73
CA ILE A 237 -35.30 5.88 -6.14
C ILE A 237 -34.37 5.22 -7.17
N LEU A 238 -34.88 4.27 -7.96
CA LEU A 238 -34.08 3.56 -8.96
C LEU A 238 -33.68 4.43 -10.16
N LYS A 239 -34.48 5.45 -10.50
CA LYS A 239 -34.15 6.44 -11.54
C LYS A 239 -33.16 7.50 -11.05
N THR A 240 -33.03 7.71 -9.75
CA THR A 240 -32.19 8.77 -9.19
C THR A 240 -30.73 8.32 -9.13
N LYS A 241 -29.86 8.99 -9.89
CA LYS A 241 -28.42 8.71 -9.88
C LYS A 241 -27.79 9.27 -8.60
N LYS A 242 -27.24 8.40 -7.75
CA LYS A 242 -26.44 8.82 -6.60
C LYS A 242 -24.97 8.95 -6.98
N GLU A 243 -24.37 10.10 -6.67
CA GLU A 243 -22.92 10.26 -6.69
C GLU A 243 -22.32 9.58 -5.46
N ASN A 244 -21.63 8.46 -5.65
CA ASN A 244 -20.96 7.75 -4.56
C ASN A 244 -19.44 7.97 -4.60
N SER A 245 -18.85 8.22 -3.43
CA SER A 245 -17.41 8.34 -3.28
C SER A 245 -16.72 6.99 -3.46
N CYS A 246 -15.99 6.82 -4.56
CA CYS A 246 -15.19 5.62 -4.82
C CYS A 246 -14.08 5.40 -3.79
N ASN A 247 -13.67 6.42 -3.04
CA ASN A 247 -12.54 6.34 -2.10
C ASN A 247 -12.77 5.36 -0.93
N GLN A 248 -14.04 5.08 -0.59
CA GLN A 248 -14.42 4.12 0.46
C GLN A 248 -14.85 2.76 -0.12
N CYS A 249 -14.90 2.61 -1.44
CA CYS A 249 -15.30 1.37 -2.09
C CYS A 249 -14.14 0.35 -2.07
N ARG A 250 -14.36 -0.83 -1.46
CA ARG A 250 -13.38 -1.93 -1.47
C ARG A 250 -12.98 -2.32 -2.89
N TYR A 251 -13.97 -2.46 -3.77
CA TYR A 251 -13.76 -2.79 -5.18
C TYR A 251 -12.95 -1.75 -5.94
N TYR A 252 -13.04 -0.47 -5.54
CA TYR A 252 -12.23 0.58 -6.15
C TYR A 252 -10.73 0.38 -5.87
N LYS A 253 -10.38 0.02 -4.63
CA LYS A 253 -8.99 -0.23 -4.22
C LYS A 253 -8.40 -1.49 -4.87
N GLU A 254 -9.21 -2.53 -5.04
CA GLU A 254 -8.72 -3.82 -5.54
C GLU A 254 -8.79 -3.96 -7.08
N PHE A 255 -9.73 -3.27 -7.75
CA PHE A 255 -10.04 -3.55 -9.16
C PHE A 255 -10.29 -2.31 -10.03
N CYS A 256 -10.92 -1.25 -9.53
CA CYS A 256 -11.19 -0.08 -10.40
C CYS A 256 -9.94 0.78 -10.62
N GLN A 257 -8.95 0.72 -9.72
CA GLN A 257 -7.64 1.37 -9.92
C GLN A 257 -6.73 0.60 -10.88
N SER A 258 -7.03 -0.66 -11.19
CA SER A 258 -6.09 -1.56 -11.89
C SER A 258 -6.03 -1.38 -13.40
N LYS A 259 -6.68 -0.36 -13.98
CA LYS A 259 -6.48 0.01 -15.39
C LYS A 259 -5.16 0.75 -15.57
N ASN A 260 -4.06 0.08 -15.32
CA ASN A 260 -2.76 0.52 -15.80
C ASN A 260 -2.60 -0.02 -17.22
N SER A 261 -2.98 0.78 -18.21
CA SER A 261 -2.49 0.61 -19.57
C SER A 261 -0.99 0.94 -19.56
N TYR A 262 -0.17 -0.06 -19.24
CA TYR A 262 1.28 0.06 -19.29
C TYR A 262 1.73 0.04 -20.75
N SER A 263 1.93 1.23 -21.32
CA SER A 263 2.70 1.37 -22.56
C SER A 263 4.19 1.24 -22.20
N MET A 264 4.81 0.10 -22.49
CA MET A 264 6.24 -0.13 -22.24
C MET A 264 7.06 -0.22 -23.54
N MET A 265 8.21 0.45 -23.52
CA MET A 265 9.21 0.57 -24.59
C MET A 265 10.62 0.29 -24.05
N PRO A 266 11.57 -0.15 -24.90
CA PRO A 266 12.85 -0.71 -24.48
C PRO A 266 13.78 0.30 -23.78
N LEU A 267 14.54 -0.20 -22.80
CA LEU A 267 15.59 0.52 -22.07
C LEU A 267 16.71 0.99 -23.00
N LYS A 268 17.03 2.29 -22.97
CA LYS A 268 18.32 2.80 -23.46
C LYS A 268 19.35 2.71 -22.33
N ARG A 269 20.55 2.21 -22.64
CA ARG A 269 21.71 2.29 -21.75
C ARG A 269 22.07 3.76 -21.52
N LYS A 270 22.28 4.15 -20.26
CA LYS A 270 22.91 5.43 -19.93
C LYS A 270 24.37 5.38 -20.36
N GLU A 271 24.81 6.40 -21.10
CA GLU A 271 26.24 6.60 -21.32
C GLU A 271 26.89 7.01 -19.99
N PRO A 272 28.07 6.48 -19.64
CA PRO A 272 28.77 6.88 -18.42
C PRO A 272 29.18 8.35 -18.53
N TYR A 273 28.65 9.19 -17.62
CA TYR A 273 29.09 10.58 -17.49
C TYR A 273 30.48 10.62 -16.83
N LEU A 274 31.51 10.68 -17.66
CA LEU A 274 32.89 10.94 -17.24
C LEU A 274 33.07 12.44 -16.97
N LEU A 275 33.81 12.77 -15.91
CA LEU A 275 34.19 14.14 -15.60
C LEU A 275 35.10 14.67 -16.73
N LYS A 276 34.57 15.52 -17.62
CA LYS A 276 35.30 15.97 -18.82
C LYS A 276 36.56 16.77 -18.46
N GLU A 277 36.42 17.80 -17.63
CA GLU A 277 37.54 18.57 -17.07
C GLU A 277 37.23 18.97 -15.62
N PRO A 278 38.04 18.57 -14.63
CA PRO A 278 37.83 18.93 -13.24
C PRO A 278 38.17 20.41 -12.97
N THR A 279 37.36 21.09 -12.15
CA THR A 279 37.70 22.41 -11.59
C THR A 279 38.90 22.33 -10.66
N MET A 280 39.50 23.48 -10.29
CA MET A 280 40.65 23.50 -9.38
C MET A 280 40.36 22.78 -8.05
N ASN A 281 39.19 23.03 -7.45
CA ASN A 281 38.81 22.37 -6.20
C ASN A 281 38.55 20.87 -6.40
N GLN A 282 37.95 20.47 -7.53
CA GLN A 282 37.78 19.04 -7.86
C GLN A 282 39.14 18.35 -8.06
N LYS A 283 40.12 18.99 -8.73
CA LYS A 283 41.50 18.46 -8.85
C LYS A 283 42.15 18.28 -7.49
N MET A 284 42.03 19.26 -6.59
CA MET A 284 42.53 19.14 -5.22
C MET A 284 41.93 17.94 -4.48
N VAL A 285 40.62 17.72 -4.61
CA VAL A 285 39.93 16.55 -4.05
C VAL A 285 40.40 15.26 -4.69
N ILE A 286 40.70 15.21 -5.99
CA ILE A 286 41.13 13.99 -6.67
C ILE A 286 42.57 13.62 -6.29
N GLU A 287 43.48 14.59 -6.28
CA GLU A 287 44.92 14.34 -6.22
C GLU A 287 45.47 14.17 -4.79
N GLN A 288 44.81 14.72 -3.77
CA GLN A 288 45.31 14.70 -2.40
C GLN A 288 44.80 13.47 -1.63
N ILE A 289 45.53 12.35 -1.73
CA ILE A 289 45.06 11.03 -1.27
C ILE A 289 45.26 10.76 0.24
N ASN A 290 46.37 11.19 0.84
CA ASN A 290 46.81 10.75 2.18
C ASN A 290 46.42 11.70 3.32
N TYR A 291 45.14 12.10 3.40
CA TYR A 291 44.64 13.01 4.43
C TYR A 291 43.19 12.67 4.78
N ALA A 292 42.80 13.01 6.01
CA ALA A 292 41.40 13.20 6.33
C ALA A 292 40.88 14.41 5.53
N MET A 293 39.71 14.28 4.91
CA MET A 293 39.17 15.32 4.04
C MET A 293 37.65 15.44 4.20
N ARG A 294 37.17 16.66 4.40
CA ARG A 294 35.75 17.02 4.28
C ARG A 294 35.51 17.77 2.99
N VAL A 295 34.74 17.16 2.10
CA VAL A 295 34.32 17.75 0.83
C VAL A 295 32.87 18.20 0.95
N CYS A 296 32.68 19.51 1.06
CA CYS A 296 31.35 20.14 1.03
C CYS A 296 31.01 20.45 -0.43
N ALA A 297 29.98 19.81 -0.97
CA ALA A 297 29.62 19.96 -2.38
C ALA A 297 28.15 20.30 -2.52
N GLY A 298 27.84 21.43 -3.15
CA GLY A 298 26.44 21.80 -3.40
C GLY A 298 25.78 20.92 -4.47
N PRO A 299 24.45 21.06 -4.70
CA PRO A 299 23.80 20.30 -5.75
C PRO A 299 24.43 20.59 -7.10
N GLY A 300 24.63 19.57 -7.94
CA GLY A 300 25.15 19.77 -9.30
C GLY A 300 26.65 20.14 -9.38
N ALA A 301 27.39 20.09 -8.27
CA ALA A 301 28.84 20.36 -8.24
C ALA A 301 29.73 19.18 -8.67
N GLY A 302 29.13 18.10 -9.17
CA GLY A 302 29.87 16.92 -9.63
C GLY A 302 30.45 16.07 -8.49
N LYS A 303 29.85 16.06 -7.30
CA LYS A 303 30.29 15.28 -6.11
C LYS A 303 30.61 13.82 -6.44
N THR A 304 29.63 13.08 -6.97
CA THR A 304 29.79 11.66 -7.32
C THR A 304 30.82 11.45 -8.42
N ALA A 305 30.88 12.33 -9.42
CA ALA A 305 31.89 12.26 -10.48
C ALA A 305 33.31 12.49 -9.94
N THR A 306 33.46 13.42 -8.99
CA THR A 306 34.73 13.70 -8.29
C THR A 306 35.15 12.51 -7.41
N LEU A 307 34.20 11.89 -6.72
CA LEU A 307 34.44 10.68 -5.91
C LEU A 307 34.91 9.51 -6.79
N VAL A 308 34.26 9.25 -7.92
CA VAL A 308 34.68 8.22 -8.90
C VAL A 308 36.06 8.54 -9.47
N ALA A 309 36.28 9.78 -9.92
CA ALA A 309 37.57 10.21 -10.45
C ALA A 309 38.71 10.09 -9.43
N ARG A 310 38.43 10.33 -8.13
CA ARG A 310 39.39 10.11 -7.04
C ARG A 310 39.76 8.63 -6.90
N MET A 311 38.79 7.71 -6.98
CA MET A 311 39.09 6.26 -6.94
C MET A 311 39.90 5.81 -8.15
N GLU A 312 39.52 6.23 -9.35
CA GLU A 312 40.28 5.98 -10.58
C GLU A 312 41.71 6.51 -10.46
N TYR A 313 41.88 7.72 -9.93
CA TYR A 313 43.19 8.30 -9.67
C TYR A 313 44.01 7.50 -8.65
N MET A 314 43.40 7.02 -7.56
CA MET A 314 44.08 6.14 -6.59
C MET A 314 44.58 4.84 -7.24
N ILE A 315 43.74 4.20 -8.08
CA ILE A 315 44.08 2.95 -8.76
C ILE A 315 45.23 3.18 -9.76
N THR A 316 45.16 4.26 -10.56
CA THR A 316 46.23 4.62 -11.51
C THR A 316 47.54 4.99 -10.83
N LYS A 317 47.51 5.46 -9.57
CA LYS A 317 48.70 5.66 -8.73
C LYS A 317 49.22 4.39 -8.05
N GLY A 318 48.64 3.23 -8.34
CA GLY A 318 49.10 1.93 -7.87
C GLY A 318 48.50 1.48 -6.53
N ILE A 319 47.44 2.14 -6.05
CA ILE A 319 46.70 1.66 -4.87
C ILE A 319 45.83 0.46 -5.27
N SER A 320 46.06 -0.67 -4.62
CA SER A 320 45.26 -1.88 -4.84
C SER A 320 43.76 -1.61 -4.58
N PRO A 321 42.85 -1.92 -5.53
CA PRO A 321 41.41 -1.65 -5.37
C PRO A 321 40.81 -2.24 -4.10
N GLY A 322 41.26 -3.44 -3.67
CA GLY A 322 40.81 -4.07 -2.44
C GLY A 322 41.08 -3.28 -1.16
N LYS A 323 42.00 -2.30 -1.19
CA LYS A 323 42.30 -1.38 -0.07
C LYS A 323 41.39 -0.16 0.00
N ILE A 324 40.59 0.07 -1.04
CA ILE A 324 39.69 1.21 -1.18
C ILE A 324 38.28 0.76 -0.83
N LEU A 325 37.64 1.48 0.10
CA LEU A 325 36.25 1.28 0.50
C LEU A 325 35.45 2.54 0.18
N ALA A 326 34.39 2.41 -0.62
CA ALA A 326 33.40 3.45 -0.83
C ALA A 326 32.07 3.07 -0.14
N LEU A 327 31.61 3.95 0.74
CA LEU A 327 30.37 3.81 1.48
C LEU A 327 29.32 4.78 0.95
N THR A 328 28.12 4.27 0.70
CA THR A 328 26.96 5.07 0.26
C THR A 328 25.74 4.82 1.14
N PHE A 329 24.74 5.70 1.02
CA PHE A 329 23.46 5.53 1.71
C PHE A 329 22.53 4.51 1.03
N THR A 330 22.60 4.36 -0.31
CA THR A 330 21.67 3.52 -1.08
C THR A 330 22.38 2.55 -2.01
N ARG A 331 21.77 1.38 -2.24
CA ARG A 331 22.30 0.37 -3.17
C ARG A 331 22.36 0.88 -4.61
N LYS A 332 21.38 1.68 -5.03
CA LYS A 332 21.37 2.32 -6.35
C LYS A 332 22.61 3.19 -6.56
N ALA A 333 22.95 4.03 -5.57
CA ALA A 333 24.16 4.83 -5.61
C ALA A 333 25.44 3.97 -5.63
N ALA A 334 25.48 2.89 -4.84
CA ALA A 334 26.61 1.94 -4.88
C ALA A 334 26.80 1.33 -6.28
N LYS A 335 25.73 0.82 -6.89
CA LYS A 335 25.74 0.23 -8.24
C LYS A 335 26.12 1.26 -9.32
N GLU A 336 25.58 2.48 -9.23
CA GLU A 336 25.91 3.56 -10.15
C GLU A 336 27.39 3.98 -10.08
N ILE A 337 27.95 4.06 -8.87
CA ILE A 337 29.39 4.33 -8.68
C ILE A 337 30.21 3.17 -9.25
N GLU A 338 29.80 1.93 -8.99
CA GLU A 338 30.47 0.72 -9.48
C GLU A 338 30.46 0.63 -11.01
N GLU A 339 29.34 0.95 -11.66
CA GLU A 339 29.20 0.95 -13.13
C GLU A 339 30.06 2.03 -13.81
N ARG A 340 30.37 3.12 -13.10
CA ARG A 340 31.21 4.22 -13.62
C ARG A 340 32.71 3.96 -13.52
N ILE A 341 33.14 2.95 -12.77
CA ILE A 341 34.54 2.55 -12.68
C ILE A 341 34.91 1.72 -13.89
N LEU A 342 35.96 2.13 -14.60
CA LEU A 342 36.38 1.54 -15.88
C LEU A 342 37.31 0.33 -15.69
N HIS A 343 37.95 0.20 -14.53
CA HIS A 343 38.85 -0.92 -14.23
C HIS A 343 38.09 -2.25 -13.99
N ASP A 344 38.66 -3.35 -14.49
CA ASP A 344 38.12 -4.71 -14.30
C ASP A 344 38.05 -5.12 -12.83
N VAL A 345 39.10 -4.78 -12.06
CA VAL A 345 39.15 -5.02 -10.62
C VAL A 345 38.67 -3.76 -9.90
N LYS A 346 37.48 -3.85 -9.31
CA LYS A 346 36.81 -2.72 -8.68
C LYS A 346 37.12 -2.60 -7.18
N PRO A 347 37.11 -1.38 -6.62
CA PRO A 347 37.08 -1.15 -5.18
C PRO A 347 35.90 -1.84 -4.49
N ASN A 348 35.99 -1.97 -3.16
CA ASN A 348 34.83 -2.40 -2.38
C ASN A 348 33.83 -1.24 -2.27
N ILE A 349 32.67 -1.37 -2.91
CA ILE A 349 31.61 -0.36 -2.89
C ILE A 349 30.38 -0.98 -2.23
N SER A 350 29.88 -0.37 -1.17
CA SER A 350 28.77 -0.93 -0.40
C SER A 350 27.95 0.14 0.31
N THR A 351 26.77 -0.24 0.80
CA THR A 351 26.06 0.60 1.77
C THR A 351 26.60 0.35 3.17
N ILE A 352 26.47 1.35 4.06
CA ILE A 352 26.92 1.24 5.47
C ILE A 352 26.32 0.00 6.15
N HIS A 353 25.01 -0.22 5.98
CA HIS A 353 24.31 -1.38 6.55
C HIS A 353 24.76 -2.72 5.95
N ALA A 354 25.02 -2.77 4.63
CA ALA A 354 25.51 -3.99 3.98
C ALA A 354 26.89 -4.39 4.51
N LEU A 355 27.80 -3.42 4.65
CA LEU A 355 29.12 -3.68 5.21
C LEU A 355 29.05 -4.11 6.69
N ALA A 356 28.25 -3.42 7.50
CA ALA A 356 28.06 -3.78 8.90
C ALA A 356 27.54 -5.22 9.05
N PHE A 357 26.56 -5.61 8.25
CA PHE A 357 26.03 -6.96 8.25
C PHE A 357 27.03 -8.00 7.73
N GLN A 358 27.81 -7.67 6.70
CA GLN A 358 28.90 -8.51 6.22
C GLN A 358 29.92 -8.78 7.33
N ILE A 359 30.31 -7.75 8.09
CA ILE A 359 31.23 -7.89 9.23
C ILE A 359 30.61 -8.80 10.31
N ILE A 360 29.32 -8.63 10.63
CA ILE A 360 28.62 -9.50 11.58
C ILE A 360 28.64 -10.97 11.12
N ARG A 361 28.31 -11.22 9.84
CA ARG A 361 28.27 -12.55 9.23
C ARG A 361 29.64 -13.24 9.24
N GLN A 362 30.71 -12.51 8.92
CA GLN A 362 32.09 -13.02 8.96
C GLN A 362 32.57 -13.38 10.37
N HIS A 363 31.89 -12.90 11.42
CA HIS A 363 32.26 -13.12 12.82
C HIS A 363 31.14 -13.83 13.62
N GLU A 364 30.31 -14.64 12.95
CA GLU A 364 29.29 -15.47 13.60
C GLU A 364 29.86 -16.48 14.61
N CYS A 365 31.14 -16.85 14.48
CA CYS A 365 31.82 -17.67 15.48
C CYS A 365 31.93 -16.98 16.85
N ILE A 366 31.89 -15.64 16.89
CA ILE A 366 31.91 -14.82 18.12
C ILE A 366 30.48 -14.47 18.55
N LEU A 367 29.62 -14.09 17.61
CA LEU A 367 28.29 -13.54 17.89
C LEU A 367 27.16 -14.59 17.95
N GLY A 368 27.42 -15.80 17.46
CA GLY A 368 26.39 -16.73 17.02
C GLY A 368 25.75 -16.30 15.69
N LYS A 369 24.99 -17.20 15.07
CA LYS A 369 24.28 -16.92 13.81
C LYS A 369 23.28 -15.75 13.99
N LYS A 370 23.38 -14.72 13.14
CA LYS A 370 22.50 -13.50 13.18
C LYS A 370 21.62 -13.28 11.95
N ASN A 371 20.31 -13.45 12.05
CA ASN A 371 19.41 -13.32 10.90
C ASN A 371 18.71 -11.96 10.92
N LEU A 372 18.55 -11.32 9.75
CA LEU A 372 17.78 -10.08 9.69
C LEU A 372 16.29 -10.34 9.77
N ILE A 373 15.59 -9.50 10.53
CA ILE A 373 14.14 -9.55 10.65
C ILE A 373 13.56 -8.17 10.31
N ASN A 374 12.54 -8.14 9.44
CA ASN A 374 11.78 -6.93 9.16
C ASN A 374 10.46 -6.89 9.96
N GLN A 375 9.70 -5.81 9.84
CA GLN A 375 8.42 -5.67 10.55
C GLN A 375 7.41 -6.76 10.15
N THR A 376 7.37 -7.14 8.88
CA THR A 376 6.53 -8.22 8.34
C THR A 376 6.86 -9.56 9.02
N ASP A 377 8.15 -9.88 9.17
CA ASP A 377 8.61 -11.09 9.84
C ASP A 377 8.26 -11.09 11.34
N CYS A 378 8.42 -9.94 12.02
CA CYS A 378 8.01 -9.76 13.41
C CYS A 378 6.51 -10.02 13.59
N GLN A 379 5.68 -9.48 12.70
CA GLN A 379 4.23 -9.68 12.73
C GLN A 379 3.83 -11.12 12.43
N LYS A 380 4.50 -11.77 11.46
CA LYS A 380 4.31 -13.21 11.16
C LYS A 380 4.64 -14.08 12.37
N MET A 381 5.77 -13.83 13.03
CA MET A 381 6.17 -14.55 14.23
C MET A 381 5.19 -14.34 15.38
N LEU A 382 4.73 -13.11 15.57
CA LEU A 382 3.73 -12.78 16.59
C LEU A 382 2.39 -13.48 16.30
N LEU A 383 1.94 -13.52 15.05
CA LEU A 383 0.75 -14.26 14.65
C LEU A 383 0.85 -15.75 15.00
N GLN A 384 2.01 -16.38 14.74
CA GLN A 384 2.26 -17.76 15.15
C GLN A 384 2.22 -17.95 16.68
N ILE A 385 2.74 -16.98 17.45
CA ILE A 385 2.69 -17.03 18.92
C ILE A 385 1.24 -16.93 19.39
N LEU A 386 0.45 -16.02 18.83
CA LEU A 386 -0.98 -15.85 19.16
C LEU A 386 -1.81 -17.10 18.84
N ASN A 387 -1.39 -17.91 17.87
CA ASN A 387 -2.03 -19.20 17.57
C ASN A 387 -1.86 -20.25 18.67
N CYS A 388 -0.80 -20.13 19.49
CA CYS A 388 -0.49 -21.09 20.55
C CYS A 388 -0.50 -20.46 21.96
N SER A 389 -1.00 -19.24 22.09
CA SER A 389 -1.04 -18.49 23.36
C SER A 389 -2.47 -18.29 23.87
N PRO A 390 -2.66 -18.01 25.17
CA PRO A 390 -3.95 -17.57 25.69
C PRO A 390 -4.47 -16.34 24.95
N ILE A 391 -5.80 -16.24 24.80
CA ILE A 391 -6.47 -15.08 24.22
C ILE A 391 -6.23 -13.87 25.12
N ILE A 392 -5.78 -12.76 24.53
CA ILE A 392 -5.61 -11.48 25.21
C ILE A 392 -7.00 -10.89 25.43
N LYS A 393 -7.37 -10.65 26.69
CA LYS A 393 -8.66 -10.01 27.00
C LYS A 393 -8.68 -8.57 26.48
N ASN A 394 -9.86 -8.10 26.05
CA ASN A 394 -10.08 -6.75 25.50
C ASN A 394 -9.29 -6.42 24.22
N ALA A 395 -8.75 -7.41 23.51
CA ALA A 395 -8.06 -7.22 22.23
C ALA A 395 -9.03 -7.34 21.03
N ASP A 396 -8.84 -6.50 20.01
CA ASP A 396 -9.59 -6.55 18.76
C ASP A 396 -8.91 -7.49 17.75
N TYR A 397 -9.40 -8.73 17.67
CA TYR A 397 -8.94 -9.73 16.71
C TYR A 397 -9.60 -9.62 15.33
N GLN A 398 -10.52 -8.67 15.12
CA GLN A 398 -11.09 -8.40 13.79
C GLN A 398 -10.15 -7.52 12.95
N LYS A 399 -9.25 -6.77 13.60
CA LYS A 399 -8.22 -5.93 12.98
C LYS A 399 -6.83 -6.39 13.40
N LEU A 400 -6.37 -7.51 12.85
CA LEU A 400 -5.04 -8.04 13.16
C LEU A 400 -3.90 -7.18 12.60
N THR A 401 -4.04 -6.72 11.35
CA THR A 401 -2.97 -6.05 10.58
C THR A 401 -3.23 -4.56 10.36
N GLY A 402 -2.26 -3.88 9.76
CA GLY A 402 -2.26 -2.42 9.55
C GLY A 402 -1.69 -1.63 10.73
N LYS A 403 -1.49 -0.32 10.54
CA LYS A 403 -0.80 0.55 11.52
C LYS A 403 -1.48 0.61 12.89
N GLN A 404 -2.80 0.39 12.93
CA GLN A 404 -3.61 0.36 14.16
C GLN A 404 -4.11 -1.06 14.50
N GLY A 405 -3.59 -2.08 13.82
CA GLY A 405 -3.97 -3.47 14.07
C GLY A 405 -3.34 -4.02 15.35
N LEU A 406 -3.90 -5.13 15.86
CA LEU A 406 -3.45 -5.78 17.09
C LEU A 406 -1.94 -6.10 17.07
N LEU A 407 -1.42 -6.63 15.96
CA LEU A 407 0.00 -7.00 15.86
C LEU A 407 0.93 -5.78 15.96
N ALA A 408 0.57 -4.68 15.30
CA ALA A 408 1.34 -3.43 15.39
C ALA A 408 1.26 -2.83 16.79
N SER A 409 0.08 -2.82 17.42
CA SER A 409 -0.08 -2.37 18.81
C SER A 409 0.78 -3.20 19.77
N LEU A 410 0.79 -4.52 19.64
CA LEU A 410 1.56 -5.39 20.51
C LEU A 410 3.08 -5.17 20.36
N LEU A 411 3.57 -4.95 19.14
CA LEU A 411 4.98 -4.60 18.94
C LEU A 411 5.32 -3.25 19.59
N MET A 412 4.44 -2.25 19.51
CA MET A 412 4.62 -0.98 20.23
C MET A 412 4.61 -1.18 21.75
N ASP A 413 3.69 -2.02 22.26
CA ASP A 413 3.63 -2.40 23.67
C ASP A 413 4.93 -3.08 24.12
N PHE A 414 5.51 -3.95 23.29
CA PHE A 414 6.79 -4.62 23.60
C PHE A 414 7.93 -3.63 23.69
N SER A 415 8.05 -2.70 22.73
CA SER A 415 9.07 -1.65 22.76
C SER A 415 8.90 -0.72 23.96
N PHE A 416 7.65 -0.40 24.34
CA PHE A 416 7.39 0.40 25.54
C PHE A 416 7.84 -0.32 26.81
N ILE A 417 7.47 -1.60 26.96
CA ILE A 417 7.86 -2.43 28.12
C ILE A 417 9.39 -2.57 28.20
N GLU A 418 10.07 -2.73 27.07
CA GLU A 418 11.52 -2.82 27.02
C GLU A 418 12.21 -1.52 27.49
N LYS A 419 11.65 -0.37 27.12
CA LYS A 419 12.22 0.94 27.45
C LYS A 419 11.89 1.44 28.86
N PHE A 420 10.67 1.21 29.34
CA PHE A 420 10.15 1.81 30.57
C PHE A 420 9.79 0.78 31.66
N GLY A 421 9.80 -0.51 31.33
CA GLY A 421 9.47 -1.59 32.26
C GLY A 421 7.96 -1.88 32.37
N VAL A 422 7.65 -3.02 32.99
CA VAL A 422 6.27 -3.53 33.12
C VAL A 422 5.41 -2.67 34.06
N ALA A 423 6.00 -2.10 35.12
CA ALA A 423 5.26 -1.28 36.08
C ALA A 423 4.71 0.00 35.43
N ALA A 424 5.56 0.74 34.71
CA ALA A 424 5.15 1.93 33.97
C ALA A 424 4.10 1.61 32.88
N TYR A 425 4.25 0.45 32.22
CA TYR A 425 3.28 -0.01 31.23
C TYR A 425 1.89 -0.28 31.84
N ALA A 426 1.85 -0.93 33.02
CA ALA A 426 0.60 -1.20 33.73
C ALA A 426 -0.10 0.09 34.19
N GLU A 427 0.66 1.09 34.63
CA GLU A 427 0.14 2.40 35.03
C GLU A 427 -0.44 3.19 33.85
N GLN A 428 0.27 3.21 32.71
CA GLN A 428 -0.16 3.96 31.53
C GLN A 428 -1.33 3.29 30.79
N PHE A 429 -1.44 1.96 30.81
CA PHE A 429 -2.43 1.20 30.06
C PHE A 429 -3.27 0.23 30.92
N PRO A 430 -3.99 0.72 31.95
CA PRO A 430 -4.62 -0.13 32.97
C PRO A 430 -5.77 -1.01 32.45
N LYS A 431 -6.33 -0.70 31.27
CA LYS A 431 -7.42 -1.46 30.65
C LYS A 431 -6.94 -2.67 29.83
N LYS A 432 -5.63 -2.78 29.57
CA LYS A 432 -5.05 -3.89 28.78
C LYS A 432 -4.82 -5.12 29.66
N ASP A 433 -4.85 -6.30 29.05
CA ASP A 433 -4.51 -7.56 29.71
C ASP A 433 -2.99 -7.71 29.88
N ILE A 434 -2.44 -6.98 30.87
CA ILE A 434 -1.00 -6.87 31.12
C ILE A 434 -0.36 -8.25 31.29
N ALA A 435 -0.98 -9.14 32.06
CA ALA A 435 -0.43 -10.46 32.37
C ALA A 435 -0.25 -11.31 31.11
N THR A 436 -1.26 -11.35 30.23
CA THR A 436 -1.17 -12.10 28.97
C THR A 436 -0.18 -11.46 28.00
N ILE A 437 -0.17 -10.13 27.89
CA ILE A 437 0.75 -9.39 27.00
C ILE A 437 2.21 -9.63 27.40
N VAL A 438 2.55 -9.58 28.68
CA VAL A 438 3.91 -9.85 29.19
C VAL A 438 4.32 -11.29 28.91
N LYS A 439 3.40 -12.27 29.05
CA LYS A 439 3.67 -13.67 28.71
C LYS A 439 3.96 -13.84 27.22
N ILE A 440 3.19 -13.19 26.35
CA ILE A 440 3.39 -13.21 24.90
C ILE A 440 4.72 -12.53 24.53
N LYS A 441 5.04 -11.38 25.15
CA LYS A 441 6.34 -10.72 24.95
C LYS A 441 7.48 -11.66 25.30
N LYS A 442 7.41 -12.38 26.42
CA LYS A 442 8.45 -13.34 26.81
C LYS A 442 8.65 -14.44 25.76
N LEU A 443 7.56 -14.99 25.22
CA LEU A 443 7.62 -15.99 24.13
C LEU A 443 8.20 -15.39 22.84
N TYR A 444 7.85 -14.13 22.55
CA TYR A 444 8.37 -13.39 21.41
C TYR A 444 9.88 -13.18 21.54
N ASP A 445 10.35 -12.63 22.67
CA ASP A 445 11.77 -12.40 22.95
C ASP A 445 12.57 -13.72 22.88
N GLN A 446 12.03 -14.81 23.42
CA GLN A 446 12.64 -16.14 23.34
C GLN A 446 12.79 -16.62 21.89
N LYS A 447 11.77 -16.45 21.04
CA LYS A 447 11.88 -16.79 19.62
C LYS A 447 12.86 -15.89 18.87
N VAL A 448 12.86 -14.58 19.14
CA VAL A 448 13.83 -13.61 18.59
C VAL A 448 15.25 -14.07 18.91
N GLN A 449 15.51 -14.37 20.18
CA GLN A 449 16.83 -14.79 20.66
C GLN A 449 17.26 -16.15 20.10
N ALA A 450 16.37 -17.15 20.12
CA ALA A 450 16.67 -18.50 19.61
C ALA A 450 16.94 -18.51 18.10
N GLY A 451 16.27 -17.66 17.33
CA GLY A 451 16.52 -17.48 15.90
C GLY A 451 17.73 -16.59 15.58
N GLY A 452 18.36 -15.99 16.60
CA GLY A 452 19.44 -15.03 16.42
C GLY A 452 19.01 -13.79 15.62
N TYR A 453 17.74 -13.40 15.73
CA TYR A 453 17.20 -12.32 14.91
C TYR A 453 17.72 -10.95 15.38
N ILE A 454 18.07 -10.10 14.42
CA ILE A 454 18.43 -8.69 14.63
C ILE A 454 17.62 -7.83 13.66
N ARG A 455 17.15 -6.67 14.13
CA ARG A 455 16.47 -5.68 13.31
C ARG A 455 17.48 -4.86 12.50
N PHE A 456 16.98 -4.11 11.52
CA PHE A 456 17.81 -3.29 10.63
C PHE A 456 18.60 -2.21 11.41
N ASP A 457 17.97 -1.56 12.37
CA ASP A 457 18.57 -0.57 13.28
C ASP A 457 19.61 -1.17 14.23
N GLU A 458 19.46 -2.46 14.59
CA GLU A 458 20.41 -3.17 15.44
C GLU A 458 21.70 -3.57 14.72
N GLN A 459 21.70 -3.61 13.38
CA GLN A 459 22.88 -4.00 12.59
C GLN A 459 24.09 -3.13 12.88
N ILE A 460 23.91 -1.81 12.81
CA ILE A 460 24.99 -0.85 13.01
C ILE A 460 25.49 -0.92 14.45
N SER A 461 24.57 -0.89 15.42
CA SER A 461 24.89 -0.95 16.84
C SER A 461 25.65 -2.23 17.23
N LEU A 462 25.25 -3.39 16.68
CA LEU A 462 25.94 -4.65 16.92
C LEU A 462 27.34 -4.69 16.27
N ALA A 463 27.48 -4.13 15.07
CA ALA A 463 28.78 -4.02 14.41
C ALA A 463 29.73 -3.08 15.18
N VAL A 464 29.24 -1.93 15.65
CA VAL A 464 29.99 -1.01 16.53
C VAL A 464 30.43 -1.73 17.79
N TRP A 465 29.51 -2.41 18.48
CA TRP A 465 29.82 -3.18 19.69
C TRP A 465 30.91 -4.24 19.43
N LEU A 466 30.84 -4.96 18.32
CA LEU A 466 31.86 -5.97 17.95
C LEU A 466 33.23 -5.32 17.77
N LEU A 467 33.31 -4.21 17.03
CA LEU A 467 34.59 -3.54 16.76
C LEU A 467 35.20 -2.94 18.02
N GLU A 468 34.39 -2.35 18.91
CA GLU A 468 34.86 -1.79 20.18
C GLU A 468 35.31 -2.87 21.16
N ARG A 469 34.58 -4.01 21.22
CA ARG A 469 34.87 -5.08 22.18
C ARG A 469 36.01 -5.98 21.74
N PHE A 470 36.25 -6.11 20.43
CA PHE A 470 37.27 -6.98 19.85
C PHE A 470 38.26 -6.20 18.95
N PRO A 471 39.27 -5.52 19.53
CA PRO A 471 40.22 -4.69 18.79
C PRO A 471 41.01 -5.43 17.70
N GLY A 472 41.18 -6.75 17.82
CA GLY A 472 41.81 -7.58 16.78
C GLY A 472 40.99 -7.63 15.49
N VAL A 473 39.66 -7.70 15.60
CA VAL A 473 38.73 -7.63 14.46
C VAL A 473 38.81 -6.24 13.82
N GLN A 474 38.75 -5.20 14.65
CA GLN A 474 38.88 -3.81 14.20
C GLN A 474 40.18 -3.58 13.41
N LYS A 475 41.34 -3.96 13.97
CA LYS A 475 42.64 -3.81 13.30
C LYS A 475 42.72 -4.59 11.99
N LYS A 476 42.14 -5.80 11.93
CA LYS A 476 42.10 -6.60 10.70
C LYS A 476 41.34 -5.87 9.60
N ILE A 477 40.21 -5.25 9.93
CA ILE A 477 39.39 -4.49 8.98
C ILE A 477 40.08 -3.17 8.58
N GLN A 478 40.66 -2.44 9.52
CA GLN A 478 41.48 -1.25 9.24
C GLN A 478 42.66 -1.55 8.31
N ASN A 479 43.32 -2.70 8.48
CA ASN A 479 44.41 -3.12 7.59
C ASN A 479 43.92 -3.49 6.19
N MET A 480 42.68 -4.00 6.10
CA MET A 480 42.03 -4.32 4.82
C MET A 480 41.64 -3.04 4.08
N TYR A 481 41.02 -2.07 4.75
CA TYR A 481 40.55 -0.82 4.16
C TYR A 481 41.42 0.36 4.59
N GLN A 482 42.39 0.72 3.76
CA GLN A 482 43.33 1.80 4.05
C GLN A 482 42.85 3.18 3.58
N TYR A 483 41.88 3.20 2.64
CA TYR A 483 41.28 4.40 2.08
C TYR A 483 39.76 4.28 2.15
N ILE A 484 39.11 5.20 2.87
CA ILE A 484 37.66 5.19 3.08
C ILE A 484 37.06 6.44 2.45
N LEU A 485 36.12 6.24 1.53
CA LEU A 485 35.36 7.30 0.87
C LEU A 485 33.91 7.17 1.31
N VAL A 486 33.29 8.25 1.78
CA VAL A 486 31.92 8.22 2.28
C VAL A 486 31.11 9.25 1.50
N ASP A 487 30.08 8.80 0.78
CA ASP A 487 29.13 9.68 0.10
C ASP A 487 27.89 9.95 0.97
N GLU A 488 27.23 11.07 0.72
CA GLU A 488 26.03 11.55 1.45
C GLU A 488 26.26 11.66 2.97
N ALA A 489 27.43 12.14 3.38
CA ALA A 489 27.84 12.23 4.79
C ALA A 489 26.91 13.08 5.68
N GLN A 490 26.10 13.95 5.07
CA GLN A 490 25.11 14.76 5.79
C GLN A 490 23.92 13.95 6.31
N ASP A 491 23.67 12.73 5.79
CA ASP A 491 22.54 11.89 6.18
C ASP A 491 22.94 10.80 7.20
N ILE A 492 24.19 10.82 7.68
CA ILE A 492 24.78 9.79 8.54
C ILE A 492 24.39 10.03 10.00
N ASP A 493 23.74 9.05 10.62
CA ASP A 493 23.42 9.12 12.05
C ASP A 493 24.66 8.94 12.96
N GLU A 494 24.50 9.17 14.25
CA GLU A 494 25.60 9.11 15.22
C GLU A 494 26.26 7.72 15.31
N MET A 495 25.47 6.64 15.23
CA MET A 495 25.98 5.27 15.30
C MET A 495 26.68 4.86 14.00
N GLN A 496 26.18 5.29 12.85
CA GLN A 496 26.85 5.12 11.56
C GLN A 496 28.16 5.90 11.50
N GLY A 497 28.17 7.14 12.01
CA GLY A 497 29.38 7.95 12.14
C GLY A 497 30.41 7.27 13.04
N ARG A 498 29.98 6.73 14.19
CA ARG A 498 30.84 5.94 15.09
C ARG A 498 31.40 4.70 14.41
N PHE A 499 30.57 3.97 13.67
CA PHE A 499 31.00 2.81 12.89
C PHE A 499 32.10 3.19 11.88
N ILE A 500 31.91 4.27 11.12
CA ILE A 500 32.90 4.77 10.15
C ILE A 500 34.20 5.18 10.85
N GLN A 501 34.14 5.85 12.00
CA GLN A 501 35.33 6.18 12.80
C GLN A 501 36.11 4.93 13.21
N LEU A 502 35.41 3.88 13.65
CA LEU A 502 36.07 2.62 14.03
C LEU A 502 36.75 1.93 12.84
N LEU A 503 36.18 2.05 11.64
CA LEU A 503 36.78 1.55 10.40
C LEU A 503 38.01 2.38 9.97
N ALA A 504 37.96 3.71 10.13
CA ALA A 504 39.02 4.62 9.73
C ALA A 504 40.22 4.59 10.71
N GLY A 505 39.94 4.48 12.01
CA GLY A 505 40.93 4.62 13.07
C GLY A 505 41.18 6.09 13.48
N ASN A 506 41.85 6.27 14.61
CA ASN A 506 41.99 7.59 15.25
C ASN A 506 43.29 8.36 14.91
N ALA A 507 44.27 7.71 14.27
CA ALA A 507 45.57 8.32 13.98
C ALA A 507 45.74 8.57 12.47
N ASN A 508 45.58 9.82 12.05
CA ASN A 508 45.71 10.31 10.67
C ASN A 508 45.13 9.38 9.60
N PRO A 509 43.81 9.09 9.64
CA PRO A 509 43.18 8.19 8.69
C PRO A 509 43.08 8.78 7.28
N ASN A 510 43.17 7.94 6.25
CA ASN A 510 42.86 8.33 4.88
C ASN A 510 41.35 8.21 4.61
N ILE A 511 40.59 9.12 5.22
CA ILE A 511 39.12 9.18 5.09
C ILE A 511 38.70 10.45 4.38
N ALA A 512 37.92 10.34 3.31
CA ALA A 512 37.29 11.47 2.65
C ALA A 512 35.77 11.35 2.74
N ILE A 513 35.13 12.33 3.38
CA ILE A 513 33.67 12.42 3.44
C ILE A 513 33.18 13.44 2.41
N PHE A 514 32.10 13.10 1.71
CA PHE A 514 31.48 13.92 0.69
C PHE A 514 30.03 14.14 1.10
N GLY A 515 29.60 15.40 1.09
CA GLY A 515 28.22 15.71 1.46
C GLY A 515 27.80 17.12 1.13
N ASP A 516 26.51 17.34 1.27
CA ASP A 516 25.91 18.66 1.20
C ASP A 516 25.11 18.91 2.48
N ALA A 517 25.66 19.73 3.38
CA ALA A 517 25.03 20.08 4.65
C ALA A 517 23.60 20.66 4.46
N ASP A 518 23.34 21.29 3.32
CA ASP A 518 22.05 21.90 3.00
C ASP A 518 21.04 20.93 2.37
N GLN A 519 21.45 19.69 2.08
CA GLN A 519 20.57 18.59 1.62
C GLN A 519 20.35 17.49 2.67
N SER A 520 20.63 17.78 3.95
CA SER A 520 20.26 16.91 5.08
C SER A 520 18.75 17.00 5.34
N VAL A 521 17.98 16.07 4.78
CA VAL A 521 16.49 16.06 4.82
C VAL A 521 15.89 14.75 5.36
N TYR A 522 16.72 13.87 5.93
CA TYR A 522 16.29 12.60 6.53
C TYR A 522 16.31 12.62 8.07
N GLY A 523 16.12 13.80 8.69
CA GLY A 523 16.10 13.95 10.16
C GLY A 523 15.04 13.08 10.83
N PHE A 524 13.87 12.96 10.20
CA PHE A 524 12.79 12.06 10.64
C PHE A 524 13.16 10.56 10.65
N ARG A 525 14.23 10.15 9.96
CA ARG A 525 14.77 8.77 9.99
C ARG A 525 15.97 8.61 10.93
N GLY A 526 16.28 9.63 11.73
CA GLY A 526 17.45 9.66 12.61
C GLY A 526 18.74 10.13 11.93
N GLY A 527 18.71 10.44 10.63
CA GLY A 527 19.87 11.01 9.92
C GLY A 527 20.27 12.35 10.52
N SER A 528 21.57 12.59 10.66
CA SER A 528 22.09 13.78 11.34
C SER A 528 23.25 14.39 10.56
N ASN A 529 23.22 15.71 10.37
CA ASN A 529 24.37 16.40 9.81
C ASN A 529 25.55 16.52 10.80
N LYS A 530 25.38 16.04 12.04
CA LYS A 530 26.37 16.16 13.13
C LYS A 530 27.73 15.58 12.75
N PHE A 531 27.77 14.37 12.18
CA PHE A 531 29.03 13.72 11.81
C PHE A 531 29.83 14.55 10.79
N MET A 532 29.17 15.11 9.77
CA MET A 532 29.80 15.98 8.79
C MET A 532 30.23 17.33 9.38
N MET A 533 29.42 17.91 10.27
CA MET A 533 29.71 19.19 10.92
C MET A 533 30.88 19.08 11.91
N GLU A 534 30.94 17.99 12.68
CA GLU A 534 31.94 17.72 13.72
C GLU A 534 33.24 17.11 13.16
N PHE A 535 33.30 16.81 11.87
CA PHE A 535 34.46 16.16 11.24
C PHE A 535 35.80 16.89 11.46
N PRO A 536 35.90 18.24 11.36
CA PRO A 536 37.14 18.95 11.67
C PRO A 536 37.56 18.85 13.14
N GLN A 537 36.61 18.69 14.06
CA GLN A 537 36.89 18.46 15.49
C GLN A 537 37.37 17.03 15.74
N LEU A 538 36.83 16.06 15.00
CA LEU A 538 37.25 14.66 15.04
C LEU A 538 38.64 14.46 14.44
N TYR A 539 38.97 15.21 13.40
CA TYR A 539 40.25 15.16 12.68
C TYR A 539 40.80 16.58 12.48
N PRO A 540 41.57 17.13 13.45
CA PRO A 540 42.06 18.52 13.40
C PRO A 540 42.96 18.84 12.20
N GLU A 541 43.64 17.85 11.63
CA GLU A 541 44.46 17.99 10.41
C GLU A 541 43.65 17.77 9.11
N ALA A 542 42.33 17.65 9.19
CA ALA A 542 41.49 17.41 8.03
C ALA A 542 41.49 18.60 7.07
N LYS A 543 41.58 18.28 5.77
CA LYS A 543 41.45 19.28 4.72
C LYS A 543 39.97 19.56 4.44
N GLU A 544 39.63 20.83 4.39
CA GLU A 544 38.28 21.30 4.08
C GLU A 544 38.25 21.87 2.67
N ILE A 545 37.46 21.27 1.79
CA ILE A 545 37.34 21.71 0.39
C ILE A 545 35.87 21.89 0.04
N SER A 546 35.53 23.06 -0.51
CA SER A 546 34.18 23.38 -0.97
C SER A 546 34.08 23.33 -2.50
N LEU A 547 33.11 22.59 -3.04
CA LEU A 547 32.78 22.54 -4.47
C LEU A 547 31.59 23.47 -4.72
N ASN A 548 31.90 24.72 -5.05
CA ASN A 548 30.92 25.81 -5.19
C ASN A 548 30.37 25.94 -6.62
N ASP A 549 31.08 25.40 -7.60
CA ASP A 549 30.71 25.43 -9.02
C ASP A 549 29.49 24.54 -9.28
N ASN A 550 28.43 25.08 -9.86
CA ASN A 550 27.21 24.37 -10.23
C ASN A 550 27.05 24.33 -11.75
N PHE A 551 27.02 23.12 -12.30
CA PHE A 551 26.87 22.87 -13.73
C PHE A 551 25.43 22.49 -14.12
N ARG A 552 24.50 22.49 -13.17
CA ARG A 552 23.14 21.96 -13.34
C ARG A 552 22.11 23.05 -13.61
N SER A 553 22.08 24.07 -12.75
CA SER A 553 20.98 25.02 -12.60
C SER A 553 21.40 26.40 -13.06
N SER A 554 20.47 27.12 -13.70
CA SER A 554 20.74 28.49 -14.15
C SER A 554 21.02 29.43 -12.99
N LYS A 555 21.75 30.52 -13.29
CA LYS A 555 22.05 31.59 -12.33
C LYS A 555 20.83 32.08 -11.55
N GLU A 556 19.70 32.32 -12.23
CA GLU A 556 18.48 32.86 -11.63
C GLU A 556 17.88 31.91 -10.57
N ILE A 557 17.93 30.60 -10.84
CA ILE A 557 17.45 29.57 -9.92
C ILE A 557 18.39 29.46 -8.72
N LEU A 558 19.71 29.49 -8.95
CA LEU A 558 20.70 29.41 -7.87
C LEU A 558 20.72 30.64 -6.98
N ASP A 559 20.57 31.84 -7.53
CA ASP A 559 20.47 33.07 -6.74
C ASP A 559 19.27 32.98 -5.78
N MET A 560 18.11 32.51 -6.27
CA MET A 560 16.94 32.25 -5.42
C MET A 560 17.23 31.18 -4.36
N ALA A 561 17.83 30.06 -4.74
CA ALA A 561 18.11 28.95 -3.83
C ALA A 561 19.14 29.32 -2.74
N ASN A 562 20.19 30.06 -3.10
CA ASN A 562 21.19 30.61 -2.17
C ASN A 562 20.53 31.56 -1.15
N THR A 563 19.64 32.44 -1.61
CA THR A 563 18.86 33.34 -0.73
C THR A 563 17.90 32.57 0.17
N LEU A 564 17.24 31.53 -0.34
CA LEU A 564 16.38 30.67 0.48
C LEU A 564 17.19 30.04 1.62
N ILE A 565 18.30 29.38 1.31
CA ILE A 565 19.04 28.57 2.28
C ILE A 565 19.91 29.40 3.25
N SER A 566 20.25 30.65 2.92
CA SER A 566 21.07 31.53 3.78
C SER A 566 20.41 31.87 5.13
N HIS A 567 19.09 31.73 5.23
CA HIS A 567 18.34 31.98 6.46
C HIS A 567 18.47 30.83 7.48
N ASN A 568 19.05 29.68 7.12
CA ASN A 568 19.38 28.62 8.09
C ASN A 568 20.61 29.00 8.91
N LYS A 569 20.50 28.86 10.24
CA LYS A 569 21.56 29.25 11.19
C LYS A 569 22.65 28.19 11.35
N THR A 570 22.29 26.92 11.23
CA THR A 570 23.22 25.80 11.44
C THR A 570 23.55 25.15 10.11
N ARG A 571 24.59 25.66 9.43
CA ARG A 571 25.08 25.15 8.14
C ARG A 571 26.57 25.44 7.95
N VAL A 572 27.17 24.76 6.97
CA VAL A 572 28.43 25.20 6.39
C VAL A 572 28.11 26.31 5.40
N GLU A 573 28.67 27.50 5.58
CA GLU A 573 28.45 28.60 4.66
C GLU A 573 29.09 28.29 3.30
N MET A 574 28.25 28.28 2.27
CA MET A 574 28.67 28.00 0.90
C MET A 574 27.75 28.74 -0.06
N GLN A 575 28.32 29.49 -1.00
CA GLN A 575 27.59 30.14 -2.08
C GLN A 575 27.83 29.39 -3.39
N MET A 576 26.75 28.91 -4.00
CA MET A 576 26.82 28.20 -5.28
C MET A 576 26.91 29.18 -6.44
N MET A 577 27.79 28.88 -7.40
CA MET A 577 28.05 29.68 -8.59
C MET A 577 27.62 28.91 -9.84
N SER A 578 26.69 29.46 -10.63
CA SER A 578 26.27 28.82 -11.88
C SER A 578 27.24 29.08 -13.03
N HIS A 579 27.42 28.09 -13.90
CA HIS A 579 28.15 28.22 -15.16
C HIS A 579 27.30 28.71 -16.35
N PHE A 580 25.98 28.87 -16.18
CA PHE A 580 25.12 29.38 -17.24
C PHE A 580 23.94 30.20 -16.71
N SER A 581 23.32 30.98 -17.59
CA SER A 581 22.13 31.78 -17.28
C SER A 581 21.11 31.60 -18.40
N THR A 582 19.84 31.56 -18.02
CA THR A 582 18.73 31.50 -18.99
C THR A 582 18.05 32.85 -19.16
N GLY A 583 18.34 33.83 -18.28
CA GLY A 583 17.64 35.11 -18.18
C GLY A 583 16.20 34.98 -17.67
N LYS A 584 15.73 33.75 -17.36
CA LYS A 584 14.35 33.47 -16.95
C LYS A 584 14.29 33.33 -15.43
N LYS A 585 13.65 34.28 -14.74
CA LYS A 585 13.40 34.17 -13.30
C LYS A 585 12.46 32.98 -12.98
N PRO A 586 12.62 32.34 -11.81
CA PRO A 586 11.58 31.48 -11.24
C PRO A 586 10.23 32.20 -11.18
N ILE A 587 9.15 31.49 -11.52
CA ILE A 587 7.79 32.05 -11.54
C ILE A 587 7.00 31.55 -10.35
N LEU A 588 6.39 32.47 -9.58
CA LEU A 588 5.34 32.13 -8.63
C LEU A 588 3.97 32.31 -9.30
N LEU A 589 3.22 31.21 -9.44
CA LEU A 589 1.81 31.22 -9.81
C LEU A 589 0.98 31.45 -8.55
N SER A 590 0.63 32.72 -8.32
CA SER A 590 -0.22 33.11 -7.18
C SER A 590 -1.66 32.66 -7.42
N GLU A 591 -2.32 32.14 -6.39
CA GLU A 591 -3.72 31.67 -6.44
C GLU A 591 -3.95 30.55 -7.48
N PHE A 592 -2.98 29.65 -7.66
CA PHE A 592 -3.05 28.58 -8.66
C PHE A 592 -4.15 27.55 -8.34
N ARG A 593 -5.08 27.34 -9.28
CA ARG A 593 -6.05 26.24 -9.16
C ARG A 593 -5.43 24.92 -9.64
N VAL A 594 -5.33 23.95 -8.73
CA VAL A 594 -4.66 22.66 -8.97
C VAL A 594 -5.25 21.88 -10.16
N ASN A 595 -6.55 22.03 -10.45
CA ASN A 595 -7.20 21.41 -11.62
C ASN A 595 -6.72 21.97 -12.97
N ARG A 596 -5.95 23.06 -12.98
CA ARG A 596 -5.34 23.65 -14.19
C ARG A 596 -3.94 23.12 -14.48
N ILE A 597 -3.45 22.14 -13.71
CA ILE A 597 -2.12 21.53 -13.91
C ILE A 597 -1.92 20.99 -15.33
N GLY A 598 -2.95 20.39 -15.94
CA GLY A 598 -2.88 19.90 -17.32
C GLY A 598 -2.60 21.01 -18.33
N ARG A 599 -3.22 22.18 -18.17
CA ARG A 599 -2.94 23.34 -19.04
C ARG A 599 -1.52 23.86 -18.87
N LEU A 600 -1.04 23.98 -17.63
CA LEU A 600 0.34 24.42 -17.34
C LEU A 600 1.37 23.47 -17.97
N LEU A 601 1.12 22.17 -17.93
CA LEU A 601 1.98 21.17 -18.57
C LEU A 601 1.98 21.34 -20.09
N HIS A 602 0.83 21.54 -20.72
CA HIS A 602 0.78 21.84 -22.15
C HIS A 602 1.50 23.14 -22.52
N ASP A 603 1.40 24.19 -21.70
CA ASP A 603 2.15 25.42 -21.95
C ASP A 603 3.67 25.17 -21.94
N LEU A 604 4.17 24.27 -21.07
CA LEU A 604 5.57 23.83 -21.11
C LEU A 604 5.91 23.03 -22.38
N LEU A 605 5.00 22.19 -22.86
CA LEU A 605 5.21 21.49 -24.14
C LEU A 605 5.24 22.47 -25.33
N GLU A 606 4.36 23.49 -25.32
CA GLU A 606 4.35 24.59 -26.29
C GLU A 606 5.64 25.44 -26.23
N GLU A 607 6.24 25.58 -25.04
CA GLU A 607 7.57 26.20 -24.84
C GLU A 607 8.74 25.31 -25.34
N GLY A 608 8.48 24.08 -25.78
CA GLY A 608 9.45 23.18 -26.40
C GLY A 608 10.07 22.13 -25.45
N TYR A 609 9.57 21.99 -24.22
CA TYR A 609 10.01 20.93 -23.32
C TYR A 609 9.36 19.60 -23.69
N ALA A 610 10.12 18.50 -23.63
CA ALA A 610 9.54 17.16 -23.74
C ALA A 610 8.87 16.76 -22.41
N GLN A 611 7.88 15.86 -22.43
CA GLN A 611 7.22 15.40 -21.21
C GLN A 611 8.21 14.86 -20.15
N GLY A 612 9.22 14.10 -20.58
CA GLY A 612 10.30 13.56 -19.75
C GLY A 612 11.29 14.60 -19.21
N ASP A 613 11.30 15.82 -19.78
CA ASP A 613 12.10 16.93 -19.27
C ASP A 613 11.43 17.65 -18.08
N ILE A 614 10.17 17.30 -17.76
CA ILE A 614 9.33 17.98 -16.77
C ILE A 614 9.16 17.12 -15.51
N ALA A 615 9.34 17.75 -14.35
CA ALA A 615 8.96 17.17 -13.07
C ALA A 615 8.01 18.04 -12.27
N ILE A 616 7.05 17.39 -11.60
CA ILE A 616 6.17 17.98 -10.60
C ILE A 616 6.61 17.46 -9.24
N ILE A 617 6.96 18.38 -8.35
CA ILE A 617 7.45 18.09 -7.01
C ILE A 617 6.44 18.61 -5.97
N ALA A 618 6.03 17.73 -5.06
CA ALA A 618 5.15 18.08 -3.94
C ALA A 618 5.70 17.56 -2.60
N ARG A 619 5.09 17.92 -1.47
CA ARG A 619 5.54 17.47 -0.15
C ARG A 619 5.14 16.02 0.10
N THR A 620 3.94 15.63 -0.31
CA THR A 620 3.38 14.30 0.00
C THR A 620 2.95 13.49 -1.23
N ASN A 621 3.02 12.15 -1.12
CA ASN A 621 2.48 11.25 -2.15
C ASN A 621 0.97 11.43 -2.35
N LYS A 622 0.24 11.89 -1.32
CA LYS A 622 -1.21 12.13 -1.40
C LYS A 622 -1.52 13.26 -2.38
N GLU A 623 -0.77 14.36 -2.32
CA GLU A 623 -0.87 15.46 -3.29
C GLU A 623 -0.58 14.97 -4.71
N LEU A 624 0.52 14.25 -4.90
CA LEU A 624 0.92 13.75 -6.22
C LEU A 624 -0.12 12.78 -6.82
N MET A 625 -0.70 11.90 -6.00
CA MET A 625 -1.78 11.01 -6.44
C MET A 625 -3.05 11.80 -6.82
N GLY A 626 -3.32 12.92 -6.15
CA GLY A 626 -4.38 13.86 -6.53
C GLY A 626 -4.09 14.54 -7.87
N LEU A 627 -2.85 15.01 -8.07
CA LEU A 627 -2.40 15.64 -9.31
C LEU A 627 -2.48 14.67 -10.50
N GLY A 628 -2.07 13.40 -10.34
CA GLY A 628 -2.18 12.39 -11.38
C GLY A 628 -3.62 12.19 -11.87
N LYS A 629 -4.60 12.15 -10.95
CA LYS A 629 -6.03 12.06 -11.31
C LYS A 629 -6.51 13.28 -12.10
N LEU A 630 -6.00 14.47 -11.78
CA LEU A 630 -6.34 15.70 -12.49
C LEU A 630 -5.73 15.72 -13.89
N ILE A 631 -4.52 15.18 -14.07
CA ILE A 631 -3.91 15.00 -15.39
C ILE A 631 -4.74 13.99 -16.22
N ASP A 632 -5.16 12.87 -15.63
CA ASP A 632 -6.04 11.89 -16.29
C ASP A 632 -7.37 12.52 -16.71
N ALA A 633 -8.02 13.28 -15.82
CA ALA A 633 -9.25 13.99 -16.12
C ALA A 633 -9.06 15.00 -17.26
N TYR A 634 -7.96 15.74 -17.24
CA TYR A 634 -7.60 16.68 -18.31
C TYR A 634 -7.46 15.97 -19.67
N ASN A 635 -6.74 14.84 -19.72
CA ASN A 635 -6.61 14.02 -20.93
C ASN A 635 -7.97 13.54 -21.46
N MET A 636 -8.91 13.19 -20.55
CA MET A 636 -10.25 12.75 -20.94
C MET A 636 -11.09 13.88 -21.55
N GLU A 637 -10.92 15.10 -21.04
CA GLU A 637 -11.60 16.32 -21.52
C GLU A 637 -10.98 16.86 -22.82
N HIS A 638 -9.67 16.66 -23.04
CA HIS A 638 -8.90 17.23 -24.15
C HIS A 638 -8.34 16.13 -25.07
N ARG A 639 -9.19 15.25 -25.59
CA ARG A 639 -8.78 14.09 -26.41
C ARG A 639 -8.07 14.45 -27.71
N ASP A 640 -8.28 15.66 -28.21
CA ASP A 640 -7.66 16.15 -29.45
C ASP A 640 -6.24 16.72 -29.22
N SER A 641 -5.80 16.86 -27.97
CA SER A 641 -4.45 17.31 -27.60
C SER A 641 -3.49 16.13 -27.37
N GLU A 642 -2.18 16.38 -27.38
CA GLU A 642 -1.19 15.36 -27.03
C GLU A 642 -1.44 14.84 -25.61
N ALA A 643 -1.66 13.53 -25.44
CA ALA A 643 -1.94 12.96 -24.13
C ALA A 643 -0.75 13.12 -23.17
N LEU A 644 -0.99 13.72 -22.01
CA LEU A 644 -0.01 13.88 -20.94
C LEU A 644 0.21 12.54 -20.23
N ARG A 645 1.40 11.98 -20.38
CA ARG A 645 1.84 10.75 -19.73
C ARG A 645 2.67 11.11 -18.51
N PHE A 646 2.53 10.34 -17.44
CA PHE A 646 3.28 10.59 -16.22
C PHE A 646 3.64 9.31 -15.47
N PHE A 647 4.75 9.34 -14.75
CA PHE A 647 5.14 8.29 -13.82
C PHE A 647 4.28 8.35 -12.57
N LYS A 648 3.78 7.18 -12.13
CA LYS A 648 3.05 7.12 -10.87
C LYS A 648 3.99 7.46 -9.70
N PRO A 649 3.53 8.27 -8.73
CA PRO A 649 4.27 8.52 -7.50
C PRO A 649 4.57 7.21 -6.77
N LYS A 650 5.58 7.20 -5.88
CA LYS A 650 5.93 6.00 -5.11
C LYS A 650 4.70 5.39 -4.43
N TYR A 651 4.45 4.13 -4.73
CA TYR A 651 3.46 3.30 -4.04
C TYR A 651 4.12 2.03 -3.52
N TYR A 652 3.39 1.31 -2.66
CA TYR A 652 3.94 0.14 -2.00
C TYR A 652 3.93 -1.08 -2.93
N LEU A 653 4.97 -1.93 -2.82
CA LEU A 653 5.14 -3.14 -3.63
C LEU A 653 3.89 -4.03 -3.60
N TYR A 654 3.29 -4.21 -2.42
CA TYR A 654 2.10 -5.03 -2.27
C TYR A 654 0.84 -4.47 -2.95
N GLN A 655 0.87 -3.20 -3.38
CA GLN A 655 -0.22 -2.54 -4.12
C GLN A 655 0.01 -2.63 -5.64
N ASP A 656 1.15 -3.16 -6.08
CA ASP A 656 1.47 -3.30 -7.49
C ASP A 656 0.70 -4.41 -8.17
N THR A 657 0.22 -4.14 -9.38
CA THR A 657 -0.56 -5.11 -10.15
C THR A 657 0.31 -6.27 -10.61
N THR A 658 1.55 -6.03 -11.02
CA THR A 658 2.51 -7.07 -11.42
C THR A 658 2.84 -7.98 -10.24
N TYR A 659 3.13 -7.39 -9.08
CA TYR A 659 3.33 -8.14 -7.84
C TYR A 659 2.11 -9.01 -7.51
N GLN A 660 0.91 -8.43 -7.66
CA GLN A 660 -0.34 -9.13 -7.44
C GLN A 660 -0.54 -10.29 -8.41
N THR A 661 -0.24 -10.11 -9.69
CA THR A 661 -0.33 -11.15 -10.73
C THR A 661 0.60 -12.31 -10.44
N ILE A 662 1.84 -12.05 -10.04
CA ILE A 662 2.78 -13.11 -9.65
C ILE A 662 2.28 -13.87 -8.42
N LEU A 663 1.76 -13.16 -7.41
CA LEU A 663 1.15 -13.79 -6.23
C LEU A 663 -0.07 -14.65 -6.60
N ASP A 664 -0.91 -14.16 -7.51
CA ASP A 664 -2.09 -14.87 -8.00
C ASP A 664 -1.71 -16.15 -8.77
N ILE A 665 -0.65 -16.11 -9.59
CA ILE A 665 -0.12 -17.31 -10.28
C ILE A 665 0.46 -18.32 -9.28
N LEU A 666 1.15 -17.84 -8.24
CA LEU A 666 1.62 -18.69 -7.15
C LEU A 666 0.43 -19.34 -6.41
N CYS A 667 -0.68 -18.64 -6.19
CA CYS A 667 -1.92 -19.25 -5.65
C CYS A 667 -2.41 -20.41 -6.52
N LEU A 668 -2.44 -20.23 -7.85
CA LEU A 668 -2.80 -21.32 -8.78
C LEU A 668 -1.81 -22.50 -8.67
N HIS A 669 -0.51 -22.23 -8.54
CA HIS A 669 0.51 -23.26 -8.35
C HIS A 669 0.31 -24.03 -7.03
N GLN A 670 -0.07 -23.34 -5.95
CA GLN A 670 -0.41 -23.97 -4.65
C GLN A 670 -1.74 -24.73 -4.68
N GLY A 671 -2.47 -24.72 -5.79
CA GLY A 671 -3.77 -25.39 -5.93
C GLY A 671 -4.95 -24.61 -5.37
N ILE A 672 -4.78 -23.31 -5.09
CA ILE A 672 -5.84 -22.42 -4.63
C ILE A 672 -6.65 -21.97 -5.85
N LEU A 673 -7.57 -22.83 -6.29
CA LEU A 673 -8.34 -22.64 -7.54
C LEU A 673 -9.74 -22.05 -7.32
N THR A 674 -10.23 -22.02 -6.08
CA THR A 674 -11.60 -21.59 -5.75
C THR A 674 -11.71 -20.11 -5.35
N ASP A 675 -10.61 -19.35 -5.43
CA ASP A 675 -10.60 -17.91 -5.13
C ASP A 675 -10.99 -17.10 -6.37
N ASP A 676 -12.23 -16.60 -6.40
CA ASP A 676 -12.75 -15.77 -7.48
C ASP A 676 -11.96 -14.47 -7.68
N TYR A 677 -11.33 -13.93 -6.63
CA TYR A 677 -10.52 -12.72 -6.76
C TYR A 677 -9.26 -12.95 -7.59
N VAL A 678 -8.62 -14.12 -7.41
CA VAL A 678 -7.44 -14.54 -8.18
C VAL A 678 -7.81 -14.65 -9.65
N TRP A 679 -8.85 -15.44 -9.97
CA TRP A 679 -9.31 -15.61 -11.35
C TRP A 679 -9.76 -14.31 -11.99
N TYR A 680 -10.50 -13.48 -11.26
CA TYR A 680 -10.99 -12.22 -11.78
C TYR A 680 -9.84 -11.30 -12.19
N ARG A 681 -8.83 -11.13 -11.32
CA ARG A 681 -7.67 -10.27 -11.62
C ARG A 681 -6.88 -10.78 -12.81
N LEU A 682 -6.52 -12.06 -12.80
CA LEU A 682 -5.74 -12.68 -13.87
C LEU A 682 -6.46 -12.58 -15.22
N LEU A 683 -7.72 -13.00 -15.31
CA LEU A 683 -8.48 -12.93 -16.56
C LEU A 683 -8.71 -11.49 -17.04
N SER A 684 -8.94 -10.55 -16.11
CA SER A 684 -9.09 -9.14 -16.46
C SER A 684 -7.80 -8.54 -17.02
N GLU A 685 -6.62 -8.96 -16.55
CA GLU A 685 -5.32 -8.53 -17.10
C GLU A 685 -5.14 -8.96 -18.56
N PHE A 686 -5.72 -10.11 -18.93
CA PHE A 686 -5.80 -10.58 -20.32
C PHE A 686 -6.98 -9.98 -21.11
N GLY A 687 -7.71 -9.00 -20.55
CA GLY A 687 -8.84 -8.34 -21.22
C GLY A 687 -10.10 -9.21 -21.34
N ILE A 688 -10.17 -10.32 -20.61
CA ILE A 688 -11.32 -11.23 -20.64
C ILE A 688 -12.46 -10.68 -19.79
N SER A 689 -13.63 -10.52 -20.41
CA SER A 689 -14.88 -10.22 -19.68
C SER A 689 -15.45 -11.51 -19.09
N ILE A 690 -15.67 -11.52 -17.77
CA ILE A 690 -16.06 -12.73 -17.04
C ILE A 690 -17.57 -12.83 -16.99
N GLN A 691 -18.10 -13.96 -17.47
CA GLN A 691 -19.52 -14.29 -17.46
C GLN A 691 -19.66 -15.76 -17.08
N LYS A 692 -20.19 -16.05 -15.89
CA LYS A 692 -20.35 -17.43 -15.40
C LYS A 692 -21.78 -17.92 -15.58
N LYS A 693 -21.96 -19.16 -16.07
CA LYS A 693 -23.28 -19.79 -16.24
C LYS A 693 -23.88 -20.26 -14.92
N TYR A 694 -23.05 -20.61 -13.94
CA TYR A 694 -23.46 -21.13 -12.63
C TYR A 694 -23.15 -20.11 -11.53
N PRO A 695 -24.12 -19.25 -11.13
CA PRO A 695 -23.87 -18.13 -10.21
C PRO A 695 -23.33 -18.54 -8.84
N ASP A 696 -23.70 -19.74 -8.38
CA ASP A 696 -23.35 -20.27 -7.07
C ASP A 696 -22.01 -20.98 -7.00
N LYS A 697 -21.38 -21.23 -8.15
CA LYS A 697 -20.03 -21.78 -8.23
C LYS A 697 -18.99 -20.67 -8.34
N CYS A 698 -17.76 -20.97 -7.91
CA CYS A 698 -16.64 -20.08 -8.21
C CYS A 698 -16.38 -20.07 -9.74
N ILE A 699 -15.67 -19.05 -10.24
CA ILE A 699 -15.39 -18.83 -11.66
C ILE A 699 -14.76 -20.08 -12.29
N TYR A 700 -13.77 -20.67 -11.62
CA TYR A 700 -13.09 -21.87 -12.10
C TYR A 700 -14.02 -23.08 -12.23
N GLU A 701 -14.79 -23.37 -11.19
CA GLU A 701 -15.74 -24.50 -11.20
C GLU A 701 -16.85 -24.31 -12.24
N SER A 702 -17.37 -23.08 -12.39
CA SER A 702 -18.36 -22.77 -13.42
C SER A 702 -17.80 -23.04 -14.82
N TYR A 703 -16.60 -22.52 -15.13
CA TYR A 703 -15.98 -22.72 -16.43
C TYR A 703 -15.59 -24.17 -16.71
N LEU A 704 -15.21 -24.94 -15.70
CA LEU A 704 -14.99 -26.38 -15.85
C LEU A 704 -16.28 -27.11 -16.24
N GLU A 705 -17.38 -26.84 -15.54
CA GLU A 705 -18.66 -27.49 -15.81
C GLU A 705 -19.25 -27.06 -17.17
N GLU A 706 -19.00 -25.82 -17.57
CA GLU A 706 -19.30 -25.29 -18.91
C GLU A 706 -18.42 -25.92 -20.01
N ARG A 707 -17.37 -26.66 -19.65
CA ARG A 707 -16.31 -27.16 -20.55
C ARG A 707 -15.61 -26.05 -21.33
N ALA A 708 -15.56 -24.85 -20.75
CA ALA A 708 -14.87 -23.70 -21.32
C ALA A 708 -13.36 -23.76 -21.07
N ILE A 709 -12.94 -24.49 -20.02
CA ILE A 709 -11.53 -24.70 -19.64
C ILE A 709 -11.30 -26.17 -19.23
N TYR A 710 -10.04 -26.58 -19.13
CA TYR A 710 -9.65 -27.91 -18.64
C TYR A 710 -9.30 -27.89 -17.14
N PRO A 711 -9.35 -29.04 -16.44
CA PRO A 711 -8.83 -29.14 -15.08
C PRO A 711 -7.38 -28.66 -14.97
N PHE A 712 -7.07 -27.82 -13.98
CA PHE A 712 -5.71 -27.39 -13.65
C PHE A 712 -4.86 -28.52 -13.07
N THR A 713 -5.48 -29.60 -12.61
CA THR A 713 -4.84 -30.78 -12.02
C THR A 713 -5.33 -32.05 -12.73
N GLY A 714 -4.55 -33.13 -12.63
CA GLY A 714 -4.87 -34.40 -13.30
C GLY A 714 -4.42 -34.49 -14.75
N GLU A 715 -4.78 -35.58 -15.42
CA GLU A 715 -4.26 -35.95 -16.75
C GLU A 715 -4.66 -34.94 -17.85
N GLU A 716 -5.86 -34.38 -17.77
CA GLU A 716 -6.35 -33.42 -18.77
C GLU A 716 -5.61 -32.07 -18.75
N SER A 717 -4.91 -31.75 -17.66
CA SER A 717 -4.18 -30.49 -17.52
C SER A 717 -3.06 -30.31 -18.56
N GLY A 718 -2.51 -31.41 -19.10
CA GLY A 718 -1.52 -31.38 -20.18
C GLY A 718 -2.03 -30.72 -21.46
N ARG A 719 -3.34 -30.69 -21.69
CA ARG A 719 -3.96 -30.09 -22.90
C ARG A 719 -3.66 -28.59 -23.02
N TYR A 720 -3.38 -27.90 -21.92
CA TYR A 720 -2.99 -26.50 -21.94
C TYR A 720 -1.68 -26.23 -22.69
N PHE A 721 -0.78 -27.21 -22.81
CA PHE A 721 0.44 -27.05 -23.60
C PHE A 721 0.16 -27.05 -25.11
N SER A 722 -0.91 -27.69 -25.56
CA SER A 722 -1.31 -27.84 -26.96
C SER A 722 -2.40 -26.86 -27.44
N VAL A 723 -2.81 -25.90 -26.62
CA VAL A 723 -3.81 -24.89 -27.01
C VAL A 723 -3.30 -24.07 -28.20
N SER A 724 -4.10 -24.00 -29.26
CA SER A 724 -3.77 -23.35 -30.54
C SER A 724 -4.37 -21.94 -30.66
N GLU A 725 -3.94 -21.18 -31.67
CA GLU A 725 -4.48 -19.85 -31.95
C GLU A 725 -5.96 -19.83 -32.39
N LYS A 726 -6.54 -20.99 -32.73
CA LYS A 726 -7.96 -21.09 -33.14
C LYS A 726 -8.93 -21.22 -31.96
N GLU A 727 -8.41 -21.45 -30.76
CA GLU A 727 -9.23 -21.62 -29.55
C GLU A 727 -9.80 -20.29 -29.03
N SER A 728 -10.74 -20.37 -28.09
CA SER A 728 -11.31 -19.16 -27.47
C SER A 728 -10.25 -18.34 -26.74
N GLU A 729 -10.42 -17.01 -26.71
CA GLU A 729 -9.52 -16.10 -25.98
C GLU A 729 -9.43 -16.45 -24.48
N LEU A 730 -10.54 -16.93 -23.89
CA LEU A 730 -10.55 -17.46 -22.52
C LEU A 730 -9.58 -18.65 -22.39
N LEU A 731 -9.69 -19.65 -23.26
CA LEU A 731 -8.84 -20.84 -23.19
C LEU A 731 -7.36 -20.51 -23.42
N LYS A 732 -7.06 -19.56 -24.32
CA LYS A 732 -5.70 -19.04 -24.54
C LYS A 732 -5.13 -18.38 -23.29
N ALA A 733 -5.91 -17.48 -22.67
CA ALA A 733 -5.51 -16.80 -21.43
C ALA A 733 -5.23 -17.81 -20.31
N VAL A 734 -6.15 -18.76 -20.10
CA VAL A 734 -6.03 -19.80 -19.08
C VAL A 734 -4.86 -20.75 -19.37
N ALA A 735 -4.58 -21.08 -20.62
CA ALA A 735 -3.40 -21.86 -21.01
C ALA A 735 -2.09 -21.14 -20.70
N LYS A 736 -2.03 -19.82 -20.93
CA LYS A 736 -0.86 -19.00 -20.59
C LYS A 736 -0.64 -18.94 -19.08
N LEU A 737 -1.71 -18.76 -18.30
CA LEU A 737 -1.69 -18.81 -16.83
C LEU A 737 -1.22 -20.19 -16.31
N TYR A 738 -1.74 -21.26 -16.91
CA TYR A 738 -1.33 -22.63 -16.57
C TYR A 738 0.17 -22.83 -16.81
N LYS A 739 0.68 -22.47 -18.00
CA LYS A 739 2.11 -22.56 -18.33
C LYS A 739 2.97 -21.78 -17.34
N ALA A 740 2.59 -20.55 -17.01
CA ALA A 740 3.28 -19.73 -16.02
C ALA A 740 3.27 -20.38 -14.62
N SER A 741 2.13 -20.90 -14.17
CA SER A 741 2.03 -21.59 -12.87
C SER A 741 2.93 -22.81 -12.76
N ARG A 742 3.17 -23.53 -13.86
CA ARG A 742 4.02 -24.74 -13.88
C ARG A 742 5.51 -24.44 -13.83
N LEU A 743 5.95 -23.24 -14.24
CA LEU A 743 7.35 -22.81 -14.10
C LEU A 743 7.81 -22.72 -12.64
N PHE A 744 6.89 -22.51 -11.69
CA PHE A 744 7.18 -22.53 -10.26
C PHE A 744 7.54 -23.92 -9.70
N SER A 745 7.57 -24.95 -10.54
CA SER A 745 8.22 -26.23 -10.21
C SER A 745 9.76 -26.13 -10.24
N LEU A 746 10.30 -25.08 -10.86
CA LEU A 746 11.73 -24.74 -10.82
C LEU A 746 12.09 -23.98 -9.54
N PRO A 747 13.40 -23.86 -9.19
CA PRO A 747 13.83 -22.98 -8.11
C PRO A 747 13.31 -21.56 -8.29
N ALA A 748 12.90 -20.92 -7.18
CA ALA A 748 12.16 -19.65 -7.18
C ALA A 748 12.83 -18.54 -8.02
N ALA A 749 14.15 -18.40 -7.93
CA ALA A 749 14.92 -17.42 -8.69
C ALA A 749 14.75 -17.63 -10.21
N THR A 750 14.91 -18.86 -10.69
CA THR A 750 14.76 -19.19 -12.12
C THR A 750 13.29 -19.13 -12.57
N ALA A 751 12.37 -19.55 -11.69
CA ALA A 751 10.94 -19.51 -11.98
C ALA A 751 10.44 -18.09 -12.21
N ILE A 752 10.84 -17.14 -11.35
CA ILE A 752 10.47 -15.72 -11.50
C ILE A 752 10.87 -15.20 -12.87
N SER A 753 12.15 -15.27 -13.25
CA SER A 753 12.61 -14.70 -14.52
C SER A 753 11.86 -15.29 -15.72
N LYS A 754 11.61 -16.61 -15.72
CA LYS A 754 10.84 -17.27 -16.80
C LYS A 754 9.35 -16.93 -16.80
N VAL A 755 8.73 -16.74 -15.64
CA VAL A 755 7.33 -16.32 -15.54
C VAL A 755 7.17 -14.91 -16.10
N PHE A 756 8.08 -14.01 -15.75
CA PHE A 756 8.13 -12.66 -16.31
C PHE A 756 8.30 -12.69 -17.84
N GLU A 757 9.18 -13.56 -18.36
CA GLU A 757 9.35 -13.77 -19.79
C GLU A 757 8.06 -14.28 -20.48
N ILE A 758 7.36 -15.27 -19.91
CA ILE A 758 6.11 -15.77 -20.49
C ILE A 758 5.02 -14.70 -20.48
N LEU A 759 4.88 -13.97 -19.37
CA LEU A 759 3.81 -12.98 -19.23
C LEU A 759 4.07 -11.75 -20.10
N TYR A 760 5.30 -11.24 -20.08
CA TYR A 760 5.65 -9.91 -20.59
C TYR A 760 6.70 -9.91 -21.74
N GLY A 761 7.33 -11.05 -22.06
CA GLY A 761 8.32 -11.21 -23.14
C GLY A 761 9.70 -10.59 -22.83
N GLU A 762 10.51 -10.33 -23.87
CA GLU A 762 11.83 -9.63 -23.80
C GLU A 762 11.74 -8.16 -23.33
N ARG A 763 10.54 -7.70 -22.99
CA ARG A 763 10.21 -6.29 -22.76
C ARG A 763 10.06 -5.95 -21.27
N CYS A 764 10.54 -6.82 -20.39
CA CYS A 764 10.41 -6.62 -18.94
C CYS A 764 11.52 -5.70 -18.42
N ASN A 765 11.17 -4.44 -18.12
CA ASN A 765 11.80 -3.72 -17.01
C ASN A 765 10.77 -3.60 -15.90
N SER A 766 10.50 -4.70 -15.22
CA SER A 766 9.72 -4.62 -13.99
C SER A 766 10.71 -4.55 -12.84
N GLU A 767 10.82 -3.38 -12.24
CA GLU A 767 11.49 -3.22 -10.95
C GLU A 767 10.94 -4.21 -9.91
N VAL A 768 9.67 -4.62 -10.06
CA VAL A 768 9.07 -5.72 -9.29
C VAL A 768 9.88 -7.01 -9.42
N GLN A 769 10.31 -7.39 -10.62
CA GLN A 769 11.19 -8.55 -10.82
C GLN A 769 12.51 -8.35 -10.08
N GLU A 770 13.20 -7.22 -10.23
CA GLU A 770 14.48 -6.96 -9.56
C GLU A 770 14.34 -7.01 -8.03
N ILE A 771 13.27 -6.41 -7.48
CA ILE A 771 12.95 -6.45 -6.06
C ILE A 771 12.68 -7.89 -5.60
N LEU A 772 11.88 -8.66 -6.34
CA LEU A 772 11.58 -10.06 -6.01
C LEU A 772 12.83 -10.94 -6.08
N GLU A 773 13.66 -10.81 -7.11
CA GLU A 773 14.93 -11.54 -7.26
C GLU A 773 15.90 -11.19 -6.14
N THR A 774 16.00 -9.91 -5.77
CA THR A 774 16.80 -9.46 -4.62
C THR A 774 16.30 -10.10 -3.32
N MET A 775 14.99 -10.05 -3.07
CA MET A 775 14.38 -10.64 -1.86
C MET A 775 14.58 -12.16 -1.80
N ILE A 776 14.48 -12.84 -2.95
CA ILE A 776 14.73 -14.29 -3.06
C ILE A 776 16.16 -14.61 -2.64
N HIS A 777 17.14 -13.86 -3.15
CA HIS A 777 18.54 -14.07 -2.83
C HIS A 777 18.85 -13.79 -1.36
N GLU A 778 18.43 -12.63 -0.84
CA GLU A 778 18.71 -12.21 0.55
C GLU A 778 18.10 -13.13 1.59
N ARG A 779 16.93 -13.68 1.29
CA ARG A 779 16.19 -14.56 2.20
C ARG A 779 16.45 -16.04 1.94
N HIS A 780 17.31 -16.35 0.96
CA HIS A 780 17.59 -17.73 0.52
C HIS A 780 16.32 -18.53 0.22
N ILE A 781 15.36 -17.91 -0.47
CA ILE A 781 14.11 -18.56 -0.89
C ILE A 781 14.43 -19.51 -2.04
N VAL A 782 14.12 -20.79 -1.88
CA VAL A 782 14.43 -21.82 -2.89
C VAL A 782 13.16 -22.28 -3.58
N THR A 783 12.06 -22.43 -2.85
CA THR A 783 10.83 -23.06 -3.35
C THR A 783 9.71 -22.05 -3.63
N ALA A 784 8.78 -22.41 -4.51
CA ALA A 784 7.59 -21.60 -4.77
C ALA A 784 6.70 -21.42 -3.54
N LYS A 785 6.68 -22.39 -2.62
CA LYS A 785 5.93 -22.29 -1.36
C LYS A 785 6.53 -21.23 -0.45
N GLU A 786 7.84 -21.21 -0.28
CA GLU A 786 8.53 -20.18 0.51
C GLU A 786 8.31 -18.78 -0.08
N LEU A 787 8.36 -18.67 -1.42
CA LEU A 787 8.09 -17.41 -2.12
C LEU A 787 6.63 -16.98 -1.92
N TRP A 788 5.67 -17.88 -2.07
CA TRP A 788 4.26 -17.61 -1.83
C TRP A 788 3.98 -17.19 -0.38
N ASP A 789 4.55 -17.89 0.60
CA ASP A 789 4.43 -17.57 2.03
C ASP A 789 4.98 -16.17 2.33
N TYR A 790 6.11 -15.82 1.70
CA TYR A 790 6.74 -14.51 1.87
C TYR A 790 5.91 -13.41 1.20
N MET A 791 5.52 -13.59 -0.06
CA MET A 791 4.75 -12.58 -0.79
C MET A 791 3.36 -12.36 -0.15
N THR A 792 2.73 -13.44 0.30
CA THR A 792 1.46 -13.37 1.04
C THR A 792 1.65 -12.58 2.33
N ALA A 793 2.74 -12.80 3.07
CA ALA A 793 3.03 -12.04 4.28
C ALA A 793 3.24 -10.54 3.98
N VAL A 794 4.05 -10.20 2.99
CA VAL A 794 4.30 -8.82 2.55
C VAL A 794 2.98 -8.11 2.23
N LYS A 795 2.06 -8.78 1.54
CA LYS A 795 0.73 -8.23 1.24
C LYS A 795 -0.19 -8.15 2.46
N PHE A 796 -0.26 -9.21 3.27
CA PHE A 796 -1.15 -9.31 4.42
C PHE A 796 -0.81 -8.30 5.52
N PHE A 797 0.49 -8.07 5.76
CA PHE A 797 1.00 -7.15 6.76
C PHE A 797 1.17 -5.71 6.24
N GLY A 798 1.12 -5.50 4.92
CA GLY A 798 1.23 -4.19 4.30
C GLY A 798 2.64 -3.63 4.39
N ASP A 799 3.62 -4.41 3.91
CA ASP A 799 5.04 -4.09 3.91
C ASP A 799 5.37 -2.73 3.30
N GLU A 800 6.40 -2.07 3.84
CA GLU A 800 6.75 -0.70 3.46
C GLU A 800 7.68 -0.59 2.23
N THR A 801 8.04 -1.72 1.60
CA THR A 801 8.83 -1.71 0.36
C THR A 801 8.10 -0.89 -0.71
N ARG A 802 8.80 0.07 -1.30
CA ARG A 802 8.26 0.98 -2.32
C ARG A 802 8.82 0.62 -3.69
N ILE A 803 8.00 0.83 -4.72
CA ILE A 803 8.38 0.75 -6.13
C ILE A 803 8.65 2.16 -6.66
N TYR A 804 9.67 2.26 -7.50
CA TYR A 804 10.20 3.43 -8.17
C TYR A 804 10.11 3.21 -9.69
N MET A 805 8.91 3.40 -10.28
CA MET A 805 8.75 3.34 -11.73
C MET A 805 9.57 4.44 -12.42
N GLU A 806 10.84 4.17 -12.72
CA GLU A 806 11.71 4.97 -13.58
C GLU A 806 12.01 4.14 -14.82
N SER A 807 11.12 4.19 -15.80
CA SER A 807 11.50 3.76 -17.15
C SER A 807 12.09 4.97 -17.87
N ASP A 808 13.42 5.08 -17.88
CA ASP A 808 14.16 6.11 -18.65
C ASP A 808 13.85 6.09 -20.16
N SER A 809 13.05 5.14 -20.64
CA SER A 809 12.61 4.98 -22.04
C SER A 809 11.29 5.65 -22.40
N VAL A 810 10.52 6.15 -21.42
CA VAL A 810 9.20 6.77 -21.68
C VAL A 810 9.31 8.28 -21.50
N ASN A 811 9.03 9.03 -22.57
CA ASN A 811 8.82 10.47 -22.52
C ASN A 811 7.55 10.78 -21.71
N ALA A 812 7.68 10.88 -20.39
CA ALA A 812 6.58 11.08 -19.44
C ALA A 812 7.01 11.97 -18.28
N ILE A 813 6.05 12.74 -17.76
CA ILE A 813 6.25 13.69 -16.67
C ILE A 813 6.54 12.95 -15.36
N HIS A 814 7.51 13.44 -14.59
CA HIS A 814 7.88 12.84 -13.31
C HIS A 814 7.11 13.46 -12.14
N LEU A 815 6.35 12.66 -11.40
CA LEU A 815 5.68 13.10 -10.16
C LEU A 815 6.46 12.59 -8.95
N LEU A 816 7.08 13.49 -8.20
CA LEU A 816 8.03 13.14 -7.14
C LEU A 816 7.71 13.88 -5.85
N THR A 817 7.93 13.22 -4.70
CA THR A 817 8.00 13.99 -3.46
C THR A 817 9.31 14.74 -3.41
N ALA A 818 9.39 15.82 -2.63
CA ALA A 818 10.63 16.57 -2.48
C ALA A 818 11.81 15.69 -2.01
N HIS A 819 11.58 14.74 -1.10
CA HIS A 819 12.60 13.77 -0.68
C HIS A 819 13.02 12.86 -1.85
N ASP A 820 12.04 12.38 -2.63
CA ASP A 820 12.30 11.45 -3.73
C ASP A 820 12.95 12.11 -4.95
N SER A 821 12.95 13.44 -5.00
CA SER A 821 13.63 14.21 -6.03
C SER A 821 15.14 14.37 -5.76
N LYS A 822 15.60 14.11 -4.53
CA LYS A 822 17.03 14.17 -4.17
C LYS A 822 17.86 13.30 -5.12
N GLY A 823 18.93 13.88 -5.66
CA GLY A 823 19.81 13.22 -6.65
C GLY A 823 19.34 13.29 -8.10
N LYS A 824 18.10 13.72 -8.38
CA LYS A 824 17.55 13.86 -9.75
C LYS A 824 17.66 15.29 -10.28
N GLU A 825 17.40 15.46 -11.56
CA GLU A 825 17.47 16.76 -12.25
C GLU A 825 16.59 16.78 -13.51
N TYR A 826 15.94 17.91 -13.77
CA TYR A 826 14.95 18.08 -14.85
C TYR A 826 15.09 19.46 -15.48
N LYS A 827 14.82 19.61 -16.78
CA LYS A 827 14.93 20.93 -17.43
C LYS A 827 13.90 21.90 -16.85
N ALA A 828 12.67 21.44 -16.67
CA ALA A 828 11.58 22.20 -16.07
C ALA A 828 11.05 21.52 -14.81
N VAL A 829 10.86 22.29 -13.74
CA VAL A 829 10.29 21.81 -12.47
C VAL A 829 9.14 22.69 -12.02
N ILE A 830 8.07 22.04 -11.56
CA ILE A 830 6.93 22.69 -10.90
C ILE A 830 6.95 22.22 -9.43
N VAL A 831 7.20 23.12 -8.49
CA VAL A 831 7.06 22.84 -7.05
C VAL A 831 5.65 23.28 -6.61
N CYS A 832 4.82 22.30 -6.27
CA CYS A 832 3.44 22.52 -5.87
C CYS A 832 3.34 22.89 -4.39
N ALA A 833 2.46 23.84 -4.09
CA ALA A 833 2.05 24.22 -2.75
C ALA A 833 3.24 24.48 -1.81
N VAL A 834 4.02 25.53 -2.10
CA VAL A 834 5.18 25.90 -1.28
C VAL A 834 4.81 26.12 0.19
N ASP A 835 3.57 26.54 0.47
CA ASP A 835 3.04 26.65 1.84
C ASP A 835 3.07 25.32 2.63
N ASP A 836 2.94 24.18 1.95
CA ASP A 836 2.94 22.85 2.59
C ASP A 836 4.35 22.38 2.99
N PHE A 837 5.39 23.13 2.60
CA PHE A 837 6.74 22.90 3.07
C PHE A 837 6.98 23.48 4.47
N GLU A 838 6.17 24.43 4.95
CA GLU A 838 6.34 25.06 6.26
C GLU A 838 5.52 24.34 7.34
N LEU A 839 6.13 23.35 7.99
CA LEU A 839 5.52 22.55 9.05
C LEU A 839 6.18 22.90 10.41
N ASP A 840 6.71 21.89 11.10
CA ASP A 840 7.16 22.02 12.49
C ASP A 840 8.65 22.42 12.61
N ASN A 841 9.50 22.02 11.65
CA ASN A 841 10.95 22.25 11.69
C ASN A 841 11.40 23.10 10.51
N LEU A 842 11.26 24.43 10.66
CA LEU A 842 11.54 25.39 9.60
C LEU A 842 12.93 25.25 8.94
N GLN A 843 13.97 24.83 9.66
CA GLN A 843 15.29 24.68 9.05
C GLN A 843 15.39 23.45 8.14
N GLU A 844 14.79 22.33 8.56
CA GLU A 844 14.73 21.10 7.77
C GLU A 844 13.75 21.24 6.59
N ASP A 845 12.60 21.85 6.85
CA ASP A 845 11.59 22.21 5.85
C ASP A 845 12.18 23.09 4.74
N ARG A 846 13.00 24.07 5.11
CA ARG A 846 13.75 24.92 4.16
C ARG A 846 14.77 24.13 3.36
N ARG A 847 15.53 23.22 3.99
CA ARG A 847 16.46 22.31 3.26
C ARG A 847 15.71 21.45 2.25
N LEU A 848 14.52 20.99 2.60
CA LEU A 848 13.70 20.20 1.69
C LEU A 848 13.20 21.03 0.50
N LEU A 849 12.72 22.25 0.73
CA LEU A 849 12.36 23.14 -0.36
C LEU A 849 13.59 23.47 -1.23
N TYR A 850 14.74 23.70 -0.61
CA TYR A 850 16.03 23.88 -1.30
C TYR A 850 16.38 22.68 -2.20
N VAL A 851 16.20 21.45 -1.70
CA VAL A 851 16.36 20.23 -2.52
C VAL A 851 15.41 20.26 -3.71
N ALA A 852 14.13 20.55 -3.50
CA ALA A 852 13.12 20.57 -4.57
C ALA A 852 13.42 21.60 -5.67
N VAL A 853 13.77 22.83 -5.30
CA VAL A 853 14.04 23.90 -6.29
C VAL A 853 15.35 23.69 -7.05
N THR A 854 16.37 23.12 -6.40
CA THR A 854 17.68 22.82 -7.03
C THR A 854 17.66 21.60 -7.97
N ARG A 855 16.48 20.99 -8.19
CA ARG A 855 16.31 19.96 -9.23
C ARG A 855 16.14 20.56 -10.63
N ALA A 856 15.73 21.83 -10.70
CA ALA A 856 15.48 22.53 -11.95
C ALA A 856 16.79 22.96 -12.62
N LYS A 857 16.92 22.68 -13.93
CA LYS A 857 18.05 23.17 -14.73
C LYS A 857 17.78 24.54 -15.34
N GLU A 858 16.65 24.69 -16.03
CA GLU A 858 16.37 25.84 -16.91
C GLU A 858 15.15 26.64 -16.47
N ARG A 859 14.10 25.96 -15.99
CA ARG A 859 12.81 26.58 -15.69
C ARG A 859 12.22 26.09 -14.37
N LEU A 860 11.76 27.03 -13.53
CA LEU A 860 11.16 26.74 -12.24
C LEU A 860 9.83 27.47 -12.07
N TYR A 861 8.78 26.73 -11.76
CA TYR A 861 7.47 27.24 -11.33
C TYR A 861 7.24 26.86 -9.87
N LEU A 862 6.73 27.81 -9.10
CA LEU A 862 6.29 27.65 -7.71
C LEU A 862 4.79 27.93 -7.65
N THR A 863 4.03 27.16 -6.88
CA THR A 863 2.62 27.46 -6.63
C THR A 863 2.37 27.65 -5.14
N GLU A 864 1.43 28.53 -4.80
CA GLU A 864 0.94 28.73 -3.43
C GLU A 864 -0.54 28.40 -3.35
N VAL A 865 -0.99 27.89 -2.20
CA VAL A 865 -2.40 27.58 -1.91
C VAL A 865 -3.07 28.79 -1.28
N CYS A 866 -2.36 29.47 -0.37
CA CYS A 866 -2.88 30.64 0.33
C CYS A 866 -1.90 31.80 0.18
N LYS A 867 -2.32 32.81 -0.57
CA LYS A 867 -1.51 33.99 -0.87
C LYS A 867 -0.90 34.63 0.37
N GLY A 868 0.43 34.76 0.36
CA GLY A 868 1.18 35.49 1.38
C GLY A 868 1.31 34.77 2.73
N LYS A 869 0.93 33.49 2.83
CA LYS A 869 1.09 32.68 4.04
C LYS A 869 2.55 32.25 4.22
N SER A 870 3.17 31.68 3.19
CA SER A 870 4.55 31.19 3.25
C SER A 870 5.58 32.28 3.58
N MET A 871 6.41 32.02 4.60
CA MET A 871 7.62 32.76 4.93
C MET A 871 8.69 32.58 3.85
N PHE A 872 8.89 31.36 3.34
CA PHE A 872 9.89 31.05 2.32
C PHE A 872 9.66 31.86 1.03
N LEU A 873 8.41 32.01 0.58
CA LEU A 873 8.09 32.84 -0.58
C LEU A 873 8.42 34.33 -0.36
N LYS A 874 8.26 34.85 0.87
CA LYS A 874 8.60 36.24 1.20
C LYS A 874 10.11 36.48 1.12
N GLU A 875 10.91 35.52 1.62
CA GLU A 875 12.37 35.59 1.62
C GLU A 875 12.94 35.50 0.19
N MET A 876 12.34 34.69 -0.67
CA MET A 876 12.78 34.54 -2.08
C MET A 876 12.24 35.63 -3.03
N LYS A 877 11.34 36.50 -2.57
CA LYS A 877 10.62 37.50 -3.39
C LYS A 877 11.50 38.32 -4.36
N PRO A 878 12.73 38.76 -4.01
CA PRO A 878 13.58 39.52 -4.95
C PRO A 878 13.96 38.75 -6.22
N HIS A 879 13.98 37.41 -6.14
CA HIS A 879 14.43 36.53 -7.21
C HIS A 879 13.27 35.90 -8.00
N ILE A 880 12.03 36.14 -7.60
CA ILE A 880 10.84 35.50 -8.19
C ILE A 880 10.04 36.52 -9.02
N GLU A 881 9.55 36.08 -10.18
CA GLU A 881 8.52 36.78 -10.95
C GLU A 881 7.13 36.27 -10.53
N VAL A 882 6.28 37.15 -10.01
CA VAL A 882 4.90 36.77 -9.63
C VAL A 882 3.99 36.89 -10.84
N ARG A 883 3.35 35.79 -11.22
CA ARG A 883 2.27 35.77 -12.23
C ARG A 883 0.97 35.40 -11.53
N GLY A 884 0.07 36.37 -11.44
CA GLY A 884 -1.32 36.18 -11.04
C GLY A 884 -2.23 36.57 -12.20
N GLY A 885 -3.29 35.80 -12.47
CA GLY A 885 -4.27 36.16 -13.50
C GLY A 885 -5.11 34.99 -14.01
N LEU A 886 -6.26 35.33 -14.58
CA LEU A 886 -7.36 34.50 -15.13
C LEU A 886 -6.94 33.23 -15.92
N ARG A 887 -5.71 33.14 -16.43
CA ARG A 887 -5.22 31.98 -17.21
C ARG A 887 -5.14 30.70 -16.36
N TYR A 888 -4.78 30.82 -15.08
CA TYR A 888 -4.64 29.69 -14.14
C TYR A 888 -5.37 29.89 -12.78
N ALA A 889 -6.07 31.02 -12.61
CA ALA A 889 -6.80 31.40 -11.39
C ALA A 889 -8.28 30.99 -11.37
#